data_AF-A0A267DUP5-F1
#
_entry.id   AF-A0A267DUP5-F1
#
_cell.length_a   1.000
_cell.length_b   1.000
_cell.length_c   1.000
_cell.angle_alpha   90.00
_cell.angle_beta   90.00
_cell.angle_gamma   90.00
#
_symmetry.space_group_name_H-M   'P 1'
#
loop_
_entity.id
_entity.type
_entity.pdbx_description
1 polymer ?
#
loop_
_entity_poly.entity_id
_entity_poly.type
_entity_poly.pdbx_seq_one_letter_code
_entity_poly.pdbx_strand_id
1 'polypeptide(L)'
;VVMSRELQLSTSAASVASEWRFDSFDNGSRKEAGLVQIKRFSTFLQQHLQKSWEISTAIGHASEVPDTFIDPVLLNFSPLEHTNIRELANTDNVNFNKVALTLAYLIKEMKFLAAEGRDTHLRPFACYGEPSVDESASGRDPAAHSWNRMARMLPLFQDLVSFKRRCEETVRHTVQQLACLYDASKSRAGLPDMTGIKLSPVFSALCELLGCLISLDELLSSPNSTGVIQEDWSVFKKLVTAVKHDPAKYSFDIGQVKSFEKILMSLQGELLDSSIFQSCAEQLFDDSGIAVSKNSRLAEEFLSSIRSIFQQLDARIESNQAVETNERSRYIGLCGLYVLYFNIFHSMDKNTLKELWGLHKRLPAVYIAGNVLFYPCEFLYTKLSPHVKKLLDTKALSAVADHRRSWLADRDSSMTRDAQALLSLVQSWSARMEGSFRRADSVAGDLNVKASLLLEGLSLAFRLRHLVTTVLTLHSRTQTRVTKPCLLAMFRMIELLKVIQSVYQRRTVFLASNFSNVQQHFSYAAHQALHAAKKRLIGSTDRHYSQRKLDLLSAIILAENCLNGPPTQDRLCLVQLGLCMANTGKTFRDDELSLLSSTLRKLELVASLDTLIAEATDCAFLIWHGQRPVLQIHLADLYTGGQDVNRVHYLFAALADASRFLLGARHAASPSGVVEAFESECLSAARESVVAPLCRDVETDLRLQIHAHLQLDDRNPLRVGRRDLVHLLTCRPIRTFQTYLNLKAEVEAYLDRTFYNLTTVALHDWRTYAEMKSLAQQQYRLYLIEPHLPSQQLEQGLDVLEIMRNINVFVAKYLYNLNNQIFVEKASNNKHLNTINIRHVANSIRTHGTGIMNTTVNYTYQYLRKKFFIFSQFMFDEHIKARLIKDRRHFLENHVEGGAKDQMFPFERADKFNKGIRQLGVTDEGLTFLDHFRLLITQIGNAMGYVRMIRSGGLNCCSSAIRFVPDLEDIPAFEELASKAGLSQGTVTAAQQLDQTVAGLVKNYSEGTDYFAMLVDVFAKEFRDKKNAHLRNVHVIVPALTVNFVEHMVQCKDRLNKKNKTGAAFSDDGFAMGLAYVLKLLDQSREFDSLHWFRSVQRHYGTLKAQAKQQLDKAGRSDEKLQQTLTLTLSRHERYSREFALLDQGLTSARIFFRAEKEGGGGGGSGGSGGAGDSAAAAPTSAETAEATPAAAS
;
A
#
# COMPACT_ATOMS: atom_id res chain seq x y z
N VAL A 1 -4.10 24.98 -36.12
CA VAL A 1 -3.70 25.32 -37.51
C VAL A 1 -4.92 25.33 -38.47
N VAL A 2 -6.10 25.84 -38.08
CA VAL A 2 -7.27 25.95 -39.01
C VAL A 2 -8.04 27.28 -38.85
N MET A 3 -7.41 28.38 -38.47
CA MET A 3 -8.09 29.71 -38.45
C MET A 3 -7.21 30.86 -38.98
N SER A 4 -6.40 30.60 -40.00
CA SER A 4 -5.57 31.61 -40.66
C SER A 4 -6.10 32.07 -42.03
N ARG A 5 -7.38 31.81 -42.38
CA ARG A 5 -7.94 32.15 -43.71
C ARG A 5 -9.07 33.17 -43.76
N GLU A 6 -9.53 33.73 -42.64
CA GLU A 6 -10.64 34.73 -42.66
C GLU A 6 -10.23 36.18 -42.33
N LEU A 7 -8.93 36.46 -42.14
CA LEU A 7 -8.42 37.81 -41.81
C LEU A 7 -7.79 38.57 -43.00
N GLN A 8 -7.94 38.08 -44.24
CA GLN A 8 -7.34 38.70 -45.44
C GLN A 8 -8.26 39.62 -46.26
N LEU A 9 -9.42 40.04 -45.75
CA LEU A 9 -10.37 40.88 -46.51
C LEU A 9 -10.55 42.33 -46.01
N SER A 10 -9.67 42.87 -45.16
CA SER A 10 -9.79 44.26 -44.67
C SER A 10 -8.60 45.19 -44.98
N THR A 11 -7.64 44.80 -45.82
CA THR A 11 -6.42 45.59 -46.09
C THR A 11 -6.32 46.19 -47.50
N SER A 12 -7.43 46.45 -48.20
CA SER A 12 -7.39 47.09 -49.54
C SER A 12 -8.23 48.38 -49.67
N ALA A 13 -8.27 49.23 -48.63
CA ALA A 13 -8.93 50.53 -48.72
C ALA A 13 -8.01 51.66 -48.20
N ALA A 14 -6.90 51.89 -48.90
CA ALA A 14 -6.03 53.05 -48.68
C ALA A 14 -5.56 53.63 -50.01
N SER A 15 -6.49 54.03 -50.87
CA SER A 15 -6.26 55.04 -51.91
C SER A 15 -7.58 55.49 -52.51
N VAL A 16 -8.20 56.54 -51.96
CA VAL A 16 -8.93 57.61 -52.68
C VAL A 16 -9.30 58.63 -51.60
N ALA A 17 -8.59 59.75 -51.60
CA ALA A 17 -9.02 60.97 -50.91
C ALA A 17 -9.81 61.81 -51.92
N SER A 18 -11.14 61.79 -51.85
CA SER A 18 -12.00 62.90 -52.27
C SER A 18 -13.46 62.63 -51.89
N GLU A 19 -14.05 63.61 -51.20
CA GLU A 19 -15.50 63.90 -51.17
C GLU A 19 -16.48 62.79 -50.82
N TRP A 20 -16.57 62.42 -49.54
CA TRP A 20 -17.84 61.92 -48.99
C TRP A 20 -18.07 62.54 -47.60
N ARG A 21 -18.98 63.51 -47.53
CA ARG A 21 -19.60 63.90 -46.25
C ARG A 21 -20.45 62.71 -45.80
N PHE A 22 -20.12 62.13 -44.64
CA PHE A 22 -20.94 61.10 -44.04
C PHE A 22 -22.28 61.71 -43.60
N ASP A 23 -23.33 61.24 -44.26
CA ASP A 23 -24.72 61.50 -43.92
C ASP A 23 -25.08 60.82 -42.58
N SER A 24 -25.99 61.40 -41.82
CA SER A 24 -26.31 61.03 -40.44
C SER A 24 -27.20 59.77 -40.34
N PHE A 25 -26.77 58.65 -40.92
CA PHE A 25 -27.45 57.34 -40.90
C PHE A 25 -26.59 56.26 -40.21
N ASP A 26 -26.31 56.39 -38.91
CA ASP A 26 -25.46 55.42 -38.20
C ASP A 26 -25.87 55.15 -36.74
N ASN A 27 -27.18 55.06 -36.47
CA ASN A 27 -27.69 54.75 -35.12
C ASN A 27 -28.30 53.34 -34.96
N GLY A 28 -28.39 52.52 -36.02
CA GLY A 28 -29.04 51.20 -35.99
C GLY A 28 -28.18 50.03 -36.51
N SER A 29 -27.55 50.20 -37.67
CA SER A 29 -26.80 49.15 -38.39
C SER A 29 -25.58 48.63 -37.62
N ARG A 30 -24.79 49.52 -36.98
CA ARG A 30 -23.69 49.11 -36.09
C ARG A 30 -24.17 48.35 -34.86
N LYS A 31 -25.35 48.70 -34.34
CA LYS A 31 -25.97 48.04 -33.19
C LYS A 31 -26.47 46.63 -33.56
N GLU A 32 -27.10 46.48 -34.72
CA GLU A 32 -27.51 45.18 -35.26
C GLU A 32 -26.33 44.27 -35.61
N ALA A 33 -25.30 44.81 -36.28
CA ALA A 33 -24.08 44.07 -36.56
C ALA A 33 -23.39 43.60 -35.27
N GLY A 34 -23.33 44.47 -34.24
CA GLY A 34 -22.85 44.11 -32.91
C GLY A 34 -23.69 43.02 -32.24
N LEU A 35 -25.02 43.08 -32.33
CA LEU A 35 -25.91 42.03 -31.80
C LEU A 35 -25.71 40.67 -32.48
N VAL A 36 -25.50 40.65 -33.80
CA VAL A 36 -25.17 39.42 -34.54
C VAL A 36 -23.83 38.85 -34.11
N GLN A 37 -22.83 39.71 -33.89
CA GLN A 37 -21.51 39.30 -33.40
C GLN A 37 -21.59 38.74 -31.97
N ILE A 38 -22.33 39.39 -31.07
CA ILE A 38 -22.59 38.90 -29.71
C ILE A 38 -23.29 37.54 -29.75
N LYS A 39 -24.28 37.36 -30.63
CA LYS A 39 -24.99 36.08 -30.77
C LYS A 39 -24.06 34.97 -31.27
N ARG A 40 -23.25 35.23 -32.31
CA ARG A 40 -22.24 34.27 -32.81
C ARG A 40 -21.22 33.91 -31.74
N PHE A 41 -20.73 34.91 -31.01
CA PHE A 41 -19.77 34.70 -29.92
C PHE A 41 -20.38 33.89 -28.76
N SER A 42 -21.64 34.16 -28.41
CA SER A 42 -22.39 33.39 -27.41
C SER A 42 -22.59 31.94 -27.83
N THR A 43 -22.93 31.67 -29.10
CA THR A 43 -23.04 30.31 -29.65
C THR A 43 -21.68 29.60 -29.64
N PHE A 44 -20.61 30.29 -30.03
CA PHE A 44 -19.25 29.75 -29.96
C PHE A 44 -18.87 29.37 -28.52
N LEU A 45 -19.10 30.28 -27.56
CA LEU A 45 -18.87 30.02 -26.14
C LEU A 45 -19.65 28.81 -25.65
N GLN A 46 -20.95 28.69 -25.98
CA GLN A 46 -21.76 27.54 -25.60
C GLN A 46 -21.21 26.22 -26.16
N GLN A 47 -20.85 26.19 -27.45
CA GLN A 47 -20.27 24.99 -28.07
C GLN A 47 -18.90 24.64 -27.47
N HIS A 48 -18.08 25.66 -27.20
CA HIS A 48 -16.77 25.46 -26.58
C HIS A 48 -16.90 24.94 -25.14
N LEU A 49 -17.85 25.48 -24.36
CA LEU A 49 -18.15 25.02 -23.00
C LEU A 49 -18.67 23.59 -22.97
N GLN A 50 -19.56 23.25 -23.90
CA GLN A 50 -20.07 21.89 -24.03
C GLN A 50 -18.93 20.91 -24.33
N LYS A 51 -18.05 21.23 -25.29
CA LYS A 51 -16.86 20.41 -25.58
C LYS A 51 -15.92 20.29 -24.39
N SER A 52 -15.65 21.39 -23.67
CA SER A 52 -14.80 21.36 -22.47
C SER A 52 -15.41 20.52 -21.35
N TRP A 53 -16.73 20.55 -21.20
CA TRP A 53 -17.45 19.70 -20.26
C TRP A 53 -17.41 18.21 -20.66
N GLU A 54 -17.64 17.90 -21.95
CA GLU A 54 -17.52 16.55 -22.51
C GLU A 54 -16.10 15.99 -22.33
N ILE A 55 -15.06 16.80 -22.58
CA ILE A 55 -13.67 16.42 -22.35
C ILE A 55 -13.42 16.16 -20.86
N SER A 56 -13.87 17.06 -19.98
CA SER A 56 -13.66 16.89 -18.53
C SER A 56 -14.42 15.71 -17.95
N THR A 57 -15.61 15.39 -18.45
CA THR A 57 -16.37 14.21 -18.02
C THR A 57 -15.76 12.92 -18.56
N ALA A 58 -15.25 12.94 -19.79
CA ALA A 58 -14.54 11.80 -20.38
C ALA A 58 -13.20 11.49 -19.68
N ILE A 59 -12.49 12.51 -19.18
CA ILE A 59 -11.25 12.32 -18.42
C ILE A 59 -11.51 11.62 -17.07
N GLY A 60 -12.69 11.83 -16.46
CA GLY A 60 -13.03 11.29 -15.15
C GLY A 60 -12.07 11.71 -14.03
N HIS A 61 -12.25 11.18 -12.83
CA HIS A 61 -11.29 11.34 -11.73
C HIS A 61 -10.40 10.09 -11.66
N ALA A 62 -9.28 10.08 -12.37
CA ALA A 62 -8.31 8.97 -12.33
C ALA A 62 -7.59 8.82 -10.96
N SER A 63 -7.58 9.88 -10.14
CA SER A 63 -6.96 9.96 -8.81
C SER A 63 -7.83 10.83 -7.88
N GLU A 64 -7.77 10.63 -6.56
CA GLU A 64 -8.45 11.50 -5.58
C GLU A 64 -7.87 12.92 -5.56
N VAL A 65 -6.57 13.05 -5.83
CA VAL A 65 -5.87 14.33 -5.99
C VAL A 65 -5.34 14.40 -7.41
N PRO A 66 -5.84 15.33 -8.25
CA PRO A 66 -5.29 15.57 -9.57
C PRO A 66 -3.85 16.10 -9.47
N ASP A 67 -3.01 15.74 -10.43
CA ASP A 67 -1.64 16.23 -10.56
C ASP A 67 -1.43 16.82 -11.95
N THR A 68 -1.18 18.12 -12.03
CA THR A 68 -1.00 18.82 -13.30
C THR A 68 0.14 18.29 -14.17
N PHE A 69 1.12 17.58 -13.63
CA PHE A 69 2.30 17.18 -14.39
C PHE A 69 2.28 15.73 -14.83
N ILE A 70 1.52 14.90 -14.14
CA ILE A 70 1.41 13.47 -14.43
C ILE A 70 0.06 13.16 -15.08
N ASP A 71 -0.97 13.98 -14.83
CA ASP A 71 -2.27 13.78 -15.47
C ASP A 71 -2.17 14.07 -16.97
N PRO A 72 -2.73 13.18 -17.82
CA PRO A 72 -2.48 13.20 -19.26
C PRO A 72 -3.12 14.39 -20.00
N VAL A 73 -4.07 15.08 -19.39
CA VAL A 73 -4.80 16.19 -20.01
C VAL A 73 -4.99 17.33 -19.01
N LEU A 74 -4.64 18.55 -19.43
CA LEU A 74 -4.85 19.78 -18.66
C LEU A 74 -5.44 20.88 -19.52
N LEU A 75 -6.16 21.79 -18.87
CA LEU A 75 -6.61 23.04 -19.46
C LEU A 75 -5.74 24.17 -18.91
N ASN A 76 -5.18 25.00 -19.80
CA ASN A 76 -4.42 26.19 -19.46
C ASN A 76 -5.20 27.43 -19.90
N PHE A 77 -5.42 28.37 -18.98
CA PHE A 77 -6.21 29.59 -19.23
C PHE A 77 -5.35 30.85 -19.38
N SER A 78 -4.03 30.70 -19.43
CA SER A 78 -3.11 31.81 -19.59
C SER A 78 -3.35 32.51 -20.93
N PRO A 79 -3.49 33.85 -20.96
CA PRO A 79 -3.70 34.58 -22.21
C PRO A 79 -2.44 34.51 -23.08
N LEU A 80 -2.61 34.17 -24.37
CA LEU A 80 -1.51 34.06 -25.33
C LEU A 80 -1.53 35.24 -26.31
N GLU A 81 -0.36 35.85 -26.53
CA GLU A 81 -0.18 36.96 -27.45
C GLU A 81 0.45 36.48 -28.76
N HIS A 82 -0.15 36.85 -29.90
CA HIS A 82 0.40 36.58 -31.23
C HIS A 82 1.02 37.82 -31.87
N THR A 83 0.84 38.99 -31.27
CA THR A 83 1.27 40.29 -31.78
C THR A 83 2.60 40.71 -31.15
N ASN A 84 3.50 41.33 -31.91
CA ASN A 84 4.74 41.86 -31.33
C ASN A 84 4.45 43.14 -30.52
N ILE A 85 5.18 43.36 -29.42
CA ILE A 85 5.05 44.57 -28.57
C ILE A 85 5.24 45.88 -29.35
N ARG A 86 6.01 45.85 -30.45
CA ARG A 86 6.17 46.99 -31.38
C ARG A 86 4.87 47.37 -32.09
N GLU A 87 4.05 46.39 -32.45
CA GLU A 87 2.75 46.61 -33.12
C GLU A 87 1.67 47.01 -32.09
N LEU A 88 1.82 46.57 -30.83
CA LEU A 88 0.95 46.98 -29.72
C LEU A 88 1.16 48.45 -29.32
N ALA A 89 2.40 48.92 -29.31
CA ALA A 89 2.76 50.30 -28.98
C ALA A 89 2.58 51.27 -30.17
N ASN A 90 1.35 51.32 -30.72
CA ASN A 90 1.03 52.09 -31.92
C ASN A 90 0.04 53.23 -31.62
N THR A 91 0.55 54.46 -31.64
CA THR A 91 -0.22 55.72 -31.57
C THR A 91 0.28 56.70 -32.62
N ASP A 92 -0.45 57.79 -32.88
CA ASP A 92 -0.04 58.82 -33.85
C ASP A 92 1.25 59.58 -33.43
N ASN A 93 1.65 59.47 -32.15
CA ASN A 93 2.84 60.11 -31.62
C ASN A 93 4.06 59.18 -31.66
N VAL A 94 4.87 59.32 -32.72
CA VAL A 94 6.05 58.47 -32.95
C VAL A 94 7.08 58.56 -31.83
N ASN A 95 7.29 59.74 -31.23
CA ASN A 95 8.28 59.91 -30.17
C ASN A 95 7.81 59.28 -28.86
N PHE A 96 6.52 59.42 -28.53
CA PHE A 96 5.90 58.71 -27.42
C PHE A 96 6.03 57.19 -27.59
N ASN A 97 5.71 56.66 -28.78
CA ASN A 97 5.83 55.23 -29.07
C ASN A 97 7.28 54.74 -28.87
N LYS A 98 8.29 55.51 -29.31
CA LYS A 98 9.70 55.16 -29.10
C LYS A 98 10.04 55.04 -27.61
N VAL A 99 9.62 56.00 -26.78
CA VAL A 99 9.87 55.97 -25.33
C VAL A 99 9.15 54.80 -24.68
N ALA A 100 7.85 54.65 -24.94
CA ALA A 100 7.04 53.56 -24.39
C ALA A 100 7.61 52.18 -24.78
N LEU A 101 7.98 52.00 -26.04
CA LEU A 101 8.55 50.75 -26.56
C LEU A 101 9.91 50.45 -25.92
N THR A 102 10.79 51.45 -25.79
CA THR A 102 12.11 51.27 -25.16
C THR A 102 11.96 50.84 -23.70
N LEU A 103 11.09 51.52 -22.94
CA LEU A 103 10.83 51.16 -21.54
C LEU A 103 10.15 49.79 -21.42
N ALA A 104 9.21 49.46 -22.32
CA ALA A 104 8.54 48.17 -22.31
C ALA A 104 9.51 47.00 -22.61
N TYR A 105 10.43 47.16 -23.55
CA TYR A 105 11.48 46.15 -23.81
C TYR A 105 12.44 46.00 -22.62
N LEU A 106 12.85 47.09 -21.96
CA LEU A 106 13.68 47.01 -20.76
C LEU A 106 12.96 46.31 -19.60
N ILE A 107 11.67 46.61 -19.38
CA ILE A 107 10.85 45.91 -18.38
C ILE A 107 10.75 44.43 -18.72
N LYS A 108 10.47 44.09 -19.97
CA LYS A 108 10.36 42.70 -20.44
C LYS A 108 11.67 41.94 -20.25
N GLU A 109 12.81 42.56 -20.59
CA GLU A 109 14.13 41.97 -20.41
C GLU A 109 14.46 41.76 -18.93
N MET A 110 14.23 42.76 -18.05
CA MET A 110 14.45 42.60 -16.62
C MET A 110 13.58 41.50 -16.00
N LYS A 111 12.30 41.41 -16.40
CA LYS A 111 11.40 40.33 -15.96
C LYS A 111 11.84 38.97 -16.49
N PHE A 112 12.30 38.90 -17.73
CA PHE A 112 12.86 37.70 -18.33
C PHE A 112 14.09 37.22 -17.57
N LEU A 113 15.05 38.11 -17.30
CA LEU A 113 16.25 37.80 -16.52
C LEU A 113 15.91 37.37 -15.08
N ALA A 114 14.94 38.02 -14.44
CA ALA A 114 14.48 37.63 -13.11
C ALA A 114 13.78 36.26 -13.09
N ALA A 115 13.14 35.84 -14.20
CA ALA A 115 12.60 34.50 -14.36
C ALA A 115 13.71 33.47 -14.65
N GLU A 116 14.62 33.79 -15.58
CA GLU A 116 15.78 32.96 -15.92
C GLU A 116 16.66 32.67 -14.69
N GLY A 117 16.93 33.68 -13.87
CA GLY A 117 17.67 33.53 -12.61
C GLY A 117 16.98 32.61 -11.60
N ARG A 118 15.65 32.64 -11.51
CA ARG A 118 14.87 31.76 -10.62
C ARG A 118 14.81 30.33 -11.13
N ASP A 119 14.50 30.14 -12.41
CA ASP A 119 14.20 28.81 -12.97
C ASP A 119 15.48 28.04 -13.36
N THR A 120 16.48 28.74 -13.91
CA THR A 120 17.68 28.12 -14.48
C THR A 120 18.84 28.04 -13.49
N HIS A 121 19.02 29.05 -12.63
CA HIS A 121 20.19 29.16 -11.77
C HIS A 121 19.88 28.82 -10.31
N LEU A 122 18.87 29.44 -9.70
CA LEU A 122 18.56 29.28 -8.28
C LEU A 122 18.24 27.82 -7.92
N ARG A 123 17.47 27.14 -8.76
CA ARG A 123 17.04 25.76 -8.50
C ARG A 123 18.19 24.73 -8.46
N PRO A 124 19.09 24.63 -9.46
CA PRO A 124 20.23 23.71 -9.38
C PRO A 124 21.17 23.96 -8.20
N PHE A 125 21.43 25.22 -7.85
CA PHE A 125 22.26 25.55 -6.69
C PHE A 125 21.56 25.19 -5.37
N ALA A 126 20.24 25.33 -5.28
CA ALA A 126 19.47 24.92 -4.11
C ALA A 126 19.47 23.39 -3.90
N CYS A 127 19.49 22.61 -4.99
CA CYS A 127 19.59 21.14 -4.93
C CYS A 127 21.02 20.62 -4.74
N TYR A 128 22.05 21.48 -4.73
CA TYR A 128 23.43 21.01 -4.71
C TYR A 128 23.73 20.22 -3.43
N GLY A 129 24.28 19.02 -3.59
CA GLY A 129 24.64 18.13 -2.48
C GLY A 129 23.58 17.10 -2.12
N GLU A 130 22.38 17.18 -2.72
CA GLU A 130 21.37 16.13 -2.55
C GLU A 130 21.88 14.78 -3.11
N PRO A 131 21.73 13.68 -2.34
CA PRO A 131 22.29 12.39 -2.70
C PRO A 131 21.56 11.77 -3.91
N SER A 132 22.30 11.00 -4.71
CA SER A 132 21.73 10.16 -5.77
C SER A 132 21.91 8.67 -5.48
N VAL A 133 21.09 7.83 -6.13
CA VAL A 133 21.20 6.36 -6.03
C VAL A 133 22.61 5.88 -6.42
N ASP A 134 23.20 6.45 -7.48
CA ASP A 134 24.53 6.10 -7.96
C ASP A 134 25.62 6.44 -6.93
N GLU A 135 25.51 7.58 -6.25
CA GLU A 135 26.46 7.96 -5.20
C GLU A 135 26.38 7.01 -4.01
N SER A 136 25.17 6.65 -3.61
CA SER A 136 24.89 5.76 -2.47
C SER A 136 25.37 4.33 -2.70
N ALA A 137 25.36 3.84 -3.95
CA ALA A 137 25.73 2.47 -4.31
C ALA A 137 27.24 2.27 -4.58
N SER A 138 27.97 3.33 -4.94
CA SER A 138 29.29 3.17 -5.56
C SER A 138 30.44 2.83 -4.60
N GLY A 139 30.28 3.00 -3.28
CA GLY A 139 31.32 2.71 -2.28
C GLY A 139 32.66 3.42 -2.52
N ARG A 140 32.68 4.46 -3.38
CA ARG A 140 33.89 5.19 -3.77
C ARG A 140 34.34 6.14 -2.66
N ASP A 141 35.61 6.58 -2.75
CA ASP A 141 36.15 7.62 -1.88
C ASP A 141 35.24 8.86 -1.90
N PRO A 142 34.79 9.37 -0.74
CA PRO A 142 34.02 10.62 -0.63
C PRO A 142 34.61 11.78 -1.44
N ALA A 143 35.94 11.88 -1.55
CA ALA A 143 36.60 12.91 -2.34
C ALA A 143 36.27 12.81 -3.84
N ALA A 144 36.10 11.60 -4.37
CA ALA A 144 35.73 11.37 -5.77
C ALA A 144 34.30 11.84 -6.08
N HIS A 145 33.39 11.76 -5.11
CA HIS A 145 32.04 12.32 -5.25
C HIS A 145 32.08 13.84 -5.35
N SER A 146 32.80 14.50 -4.43
CA SER A 146 33.03 15.94 -4.45
C SER A 146 33.62 16.43 -5.77
N TRP A 147 34.62 15.72 -6.33
CA TRP A 147 35.21 16.09 -7.61
C TRP A 147 34.21 16.04 -8.77
N ASN A 148 33.44 14.96 -8.85
CA ASN A 148 32.49 14.75 -9.94
C ASN A 148 31.31 15.74 -9.87
N ARG A 149 30.78 16.00 -8.66
CA ARG A 149 29.72 17.00 -8.45
C ARG A 149 30.18 18.38 -8.89
N MET A 150 31.38 18.78 -8.45
CA MET A 150 31.92 20.08 -8.80
C MET A 150 32.20 20.21 -10.30
N ALA A 151 32.84 19.19 -10.90
CA ALA A 151 33.14 19.19 -12.34
C ALA A 151 31.90 19.38 -13.21
N ARG A 152 30.77 18.73 -12.86
CA ARG A 152 29.49 18.86 -13.59
C ARG A 152 28.83 20.23 -13.40
N MET A 153 29.09 20.91 -12.29
CA MET A 153 28.54 22.24 -12.01
C MET A 153 29.33 23.38 -12.67
N LEU A 154 30.59 23.17 -13.07
CA LEU A 154 31.42 24.22 -13.68
C LEU A 154 30.78 24.93 -14.88
N PRO A 155 30.11 24.24 -15.84
CA PRO A 155 29.40 24.93 -16.91
C PRO A 155 28.30 25.86 -16.38
N LEU A 156 27.57 25.46 -15.33
CA LEU A 156 26.55 26.30 -14.72
C LEU A 156 27.15 27.54 -14.03
N PHE A 157 28.31 27.41 -13.39
CA PHE A 157 29.04 28.57 -12.85
C PHE A 157 29.43 29.55 -13.98
N GLN A 158 29.90 29.04 -15.12
CA GLN A 158 30.24 29.89 -16.26
C GLN A 158 29.00 30.57 -16.88
N ASP A 159 27.90 29.84 -17.02
CA ASP A 159 26.62 30.40 -17.46
C ASP A 159 26.14 31.49 -16.50
N LEU A 160 26.29 31.29 -15.18
CA LEU A 160 25.93 32.26 -14.15
C LEU A 160 26.75 33.56 -14.27
N VAL A 161 28.04 33.49 -14.59
CA VAL A 161 28.85 34.69 -14.88
C VAL A 161 28.30 35.45 -16.10
N SER A 162 27.91 34.73 -17.15
CA SER A 162 27.34 35.34 -18.36
C SER A 162 25.99 36.01 -18.07
N PHE A 163 25.13 35.33 -17.31
CA PHE A 163 23.87 35.87 -16.80
C PHE A 163 24.08 37.12 -15.95
N LYS A 164 25.05 37.08 -15.01
CA LYS A 164 25.43 38.23 -14.17
C LYS A 164 25.80 39.44 -15.02
N ARG A 165 26.67 39.27 -16.03
CA ARG A 165 27.08 40.37 -16.93
C ARG A 165 25.91 40.96 -17.73
N ARG A 166 25.00 40.12 -18.24
CA ARG A 166 23.79 40.56 -18.93
C ARG A 166 22.86 41.37 -17.99
N CYS A 167 22.75 40.96 -16.72
CA CYS A 167 22.02 41.71 -15.71
C CYS A 167 22.67 43.09 -15.45
N GLU A 168 23.99 43.15 -15.30
CA GLU A 168 24.74 44.39 -15.10
C GLU A 168 24.52 45.39 -16.25
N GLU A 169 24.64 44.92 -17.49
CA GLU A 169 24.39 45.72 -18.70
C GLU A 169 22.94 46.21 -18.76
N THR A 170 21.97 45.35 -18.47
CA THR A 170 20.54 45.72 -18.49
C THR A 170 20.22 46.78 -17.44
N VAL A 171 20.74 46.63 -16.21
CA VAL A 171 20.57 47.61 -15.14
C VAL A 171 21.25 48.93 -15.51
N ARG A 172 22.48 48.90 -16.04
CA ARG A 172 23.21 50.09 -16.50
C ARG A 172 22.45 50.84 -17.58
N HIS A 173 22.02 50.15 -18.63
CA HIS A 173 21.24 50.73 -19.71
C HIS A 173 19.93 51.32 -19.19
N THR A 174 19.23 50.63 -18.29
CA THR A 174 17.98 51.13 -17.69
C THR A 174 18.21 52.44 -16.93
N VAL A 175 19.22 52.48 -16.05
CA VAL A 175 19.56 53.68 -15.27
C VAL A 175 20.00 54.83 -16.17
N GLN A 176 20.80 54.57 -17.21
CA GLN A 176 21.24 55.59 -18.18
C GLN A 176 20.10 56.14 -19.02
N GLN A 177 19.15 55.29 -19.45
CA GLN A 177 17.94 55.74 -20.15
C GLN A 177 17.06 56.60 -19.24
N LEU A 178 16.89 56.23 -17.97
CA LEU A 178 16.20 57.06 -16.99
C LEU A 178 16.91 58.39 -16.78
N ALA A 179 18.24 58.39 -16.64
CA ALA A 179 19.02 59.62 -16.51
C ALA A 179 18.84 60.56 -17.70
N CYS A 180 18.80 60.01 -18.93
CA CYS A 180 18.53 60.79 -20.13
C CYS A 180 17.09 61.35 -20.17
N LEU A 181 16.10 60.58 -19.70
CA LEU A 181 14.69 61.01 -19.67
C LEU A 181 14.42 62.09 -18.62
N TYR A 182 15.12 62.07 -17.47
CA TYR A 182 14.96 63.03 -16.39
C TYR A 182 15.97 64.20 -16.42
N ASP A 183 16.85 64.27 -17.43
CA ASP A 183 17.80 65.38 -17.62
C ASP A 183 17.09 66.67 -18.08
N ALA A 184 17.07 67.68 -17.22
CA ALA A 184 16.47 68.98 -17.50
C ALA A 184 17.27 69.82 -18.51
N SER A 185 18.58 69.57 -18.65
CA SER A 185 19.48 70.33 -19.52
C SER A 185 19.41 69.92 -20.99
N LYS A 186 18.92 68.69 -21.25
CA LYS A 186 18.75 68.10 -22.58
C LYS A 186 17.27 67.82 -22.87
N SER A 187 16.41 68.82 -22.72
CA SER A 187 15.06 68.78 -23.34
C SER A 187 15.23 68.72 -24.86
N ARG A 188 15.53 67.54 -25.39
CA ARG A 188 15.72 67.29 -26.82
C ARG A 188 14.35 67.50 -27.47
N ALA A 189 14.31 68.36 -28.48
CA ALA A 189 13.10 68.67 -29.24
C ALA A 189 12.36 67.38 -29.63
N GLY A 190 11.16 67.19 -29.06
CA GLY A 190 10.25 66.10 -29.41
C GLY A 190 10.13 64.94 -28.41
N LEU A 191 10.92 64.86 -27.33
CA LEU A 191 10.67 63.88 -26.26
C LEU A 191 9.53 64.34 -25.33
N PRO A 192 8.75 63.40 -24.72
CA PRO A 192 7.71 63.75 -23.77
C PRO A 192 8.27 64.49 -22.55
N ASP A 193 7.53 65.48 -22.03
CA ASP A 193 7.88 66.16 -20.79
C ASP A 193 7.76 65.20 -19.60
N MET A 194 8.90 64.79 -19.04
CA MET A 194 8.96 63.83 -17.93
C MET A 194 8.72 64.48 -16.55
N THR A 195 8.24 65.73 -16.46
CA THR A 195 8.07 66.43 -15.17
C THR A 195 6.93 65.82 -14.36
N GLY A 196 7.28 65.26 -13.19
CA GLY A 196 6.33 64.59 -12.30
C GLY A 196 5.80 63.24 -12.83
N ILE A 197 6.40 62.66 -13.88
CA ILE A 197 6.09 61.29 -14.33
C ILE A 197 6.83 60.30 -13.43
N LYS A 198 6.08 59.39 -12.82
CA LYS A 198 6.62 58.28 -12.02
C LYS A 198 6.55 56.97 -12.80
N LEU A 199 7.69 56.49 -13.28
CA LEU A 199 7.81 55.24 -14.03
C LEU A 199 7.81 54.00 -13.13
N SER A 200 6.77 53.85 -12.30
CA SER A 200 6.65 52.75 -11.31
C SER A 200 6.90 51.34 -11.89
N PRO A 201 6.41 50.97 -13.10
CA PRO A 201 6.67 49.66 -13.68
C PRO A 201 8.15 49.36 -13.93
N VAL A 202 8.95 50.38 -14.27
CA VAL A 202 10.40 50.24 -14.50
C VAL A 202 11.11 49.95 -13.18
N PHE A 203 10.79 50.72 -12.12
CA PHE A 203 11.35 50.50 -10.79
C PHE A 203 10.90 49.17 -10.17
N SER A 204 9.66 48.72 -10.45
CA SER A 204 9.18 47.41 -10.04
C SER A 204 9.95 46.28 -10.75
N ALA A 205 10.27 46.43 -12.04
CA ALA A 205 11.07 45.45 -12.77
C ALA A 205 12.54 45.41 -12.31
N LEU A 206 13.13 46.59 -12.02
CA LEU A 206 14.45 46.68 -11.37
C LEU A 206 14.45 45.99 -10.01
N CYS A 207 13.43 46.24 -9.20
CA CYS A 207 13.24 45.59 -7.89
C CYS A 207 13.21 44.06 -8.03
N GLU A 208 12.44 43.51 -8.97
CA GLU A 208 12.38 42.06 -9.21
C GLU A 208 13.73 41.48 -9.65
N LEU A 209 14.45 42.13 -10.56
CA LEU A 209 15.77 41.69 -11.01
C LEU A 209 16.82 41.74 -9.90
N LEU A 210 16.92 42.85 -9.17
CA LEU A 210 17.86 42.99 -8.05
C LEU A 210 17.54 41.99 -6.93
N GLY A 211 16.26 41.73 -6.66
CA GLY A 211 15.83 40.71 -5.71
C GLY A 211 16.29 39.30 -6.11
N CYS A 212 16.30 39.00 -7.41
CA CYS A 212 16.83 37.74 -7.94
C CYS A 212 18.35 37.62 -7.74
N LEU A 213 19.12 38.68 -8.04
CA LEU A 213 20.56 38.71 -7.82
C LEU A 213 20.93 38.54 -6.34
N ILE A 214 20.22 39.23 -5.44
CA ILE A 214 20.39 39.08 -3.99
C ILE A 214 20.06 37.65 -3.56
N SER A 215 18.98 37.07 -4.08
CA SER A 215 18.59 35.70 -3.75
C SER A 215 19.67 34.68 -4.16
N LEU A 216 20.35 34.90 -5.28
CA LEU A 216 21.48 34.07 -5.73
C LEU A 216 22.71 34.25 -4.83
N ASP A 217 23.04 35.50 -4.45
CA ASP A 217 24.12 35.77 -3.48
C ASP A 217 23.85 35.06 -2.14
N GLU A 218 22.65 35.20 -1.58
CA GLU A 218 22.26 34.56 -0.31
C GLU A 218 22.28 33.03 -0.39
N LEU A 219 21.89 32.46 -1.54
CA LEU A 219 21.96 31.02 -1.76
C LEU A 219 23.40 30.51 -1.80
N LEU A 220 24.29 31.23 -2.49
CA LEU A 220 25.71 30.91 -2.62
C LEU A 220 26.53 31.27 -1.38
N SER A 221 26.02 32.10 -0.48
CA SER A 221 26.68 32.53 0.77
C SER A 221 26.14 31.84 2.03
N SER A 222 24.98 31.19 1.93
CA SER A 222 24.32 30.52 3.04
C SER A 222 25.12 29.32 3.58
N PRO A 223 25.42 29.25 4.90
CA PRO A 223 26.28 28.20 5.47
C PRO A 223 25.86 26.76 5.18
N ASN A 224 24.56 26.46 5.01
CA ASN A 224 24.08 25.10 4.72
C ASN A 224 24.24 24.65 3.25
N SER A 225 24.23 25.60 2.30
CA SER A 225 24.38 25.34 0.84
C SER A 225 25.85 25.52 0.45
N THR A 226 26.43 26.62 0.92
CA THR A 226 27.80 27.03 0.72
C THR A 226 28.79 26.12 1.41
N GLY A 227 28.44 25.48 2.53
CA GLY A 227 29.32 24.51 3.20
C GLY A 227 29.75 23.40 2.23
N VAL A 228 28.77 22.74 1.60
CA VAL A 228 29.04 21.64 0.64
C VAL A 228 29.68 22.17 -0.64
N ILE A 229 29.23 23.31 -1.17
CA ILE A 229 29.81 23.91 -2.39
C ILE A 229 31.27 24.34 -2.15
N GLN A 230 31.58 25.02 -1.05
CA GLN A 230 32.94 25.47 -0.73
C GLN A 230 33.86 24.31 -0.38
N GLU A 231 33.37 23.30 0.34
CA GLU A 231 34.11 22.07 0.61
C GLU A 231 34.47 21.37 -0.70
N ASP A 232 33.48 21.09 -1.55
CA ASP A 232 33.68 20.44 -2.85
C ASP A 232 34.58 21.29 -3.77
N TRP A 233 34.45 22.63 -3.74
CA TRP A 233 35.29 23.56 -4.48
C TRP A 233 36.75 23.50 -4.00
N SER A 234 36.98 23.47 -2.69
CA SER A 234 38.31 23.38 -2.09
C SER A 234 38.99 22.05 -2.42
N VAL A 235 38.23 20.95 -2.39
CA VAL A 235 38.70 19.60 -2.71
C VAL A 235 39.00 19.48 -4.20
N PHE A 236 38.16 20.06 -5.06
CA PHE A 236 38.39 20.12 -6.50
C PHE A 236 39.62 20.98 -6.85
N LYS A 237 39.84 22.11 -6.17
CA LYS A 237 41.07 22.90 -6.33
C LYS A 237 42.33 22.12 -5.98
N LYS A 238 42.31 21.38 -4.88
CA LYS A 238 43.44 20.51 -4.50
C LYS A 238 43.75 19.47 -5.57
N LEU A 239 42.72 18.90 -6.21
CA LEU A 239 42.88 17.98 -7.35
C LEU A 239 43.58 18.67 -8.53
N VAL A 240 43.12 19.86 -8.93
CA VAL A 240 43.74 20.63 -10.03
C VAL A 240 45.20 20.97 -9.72
N THR A 241 45.50 21.36 -8.48
CA THR A 241 46.88 21.61 -8.04
C THR A 241 47.74 20.35 -8.10
N ALA A 242 47.19 19.19 -7.73
CA ALA A 242 47.90 17.91 -7.84
C ALA A 242 48.18 17.52 -9.30
N VAL A 243 47.22 17.72 -10.21
CA VAL A 243 47.41 17.50 -11.66
C VAL A 243 48.44 18.47 -12.23
N LYS A 244 48.49 19.71 -11.75
CA LYS A 244 49.51 20.70 -12.15
C LYS A 244 50.92 20.33 -11.73
N HIS A 245 51.10 19.66 -10.58
CA HIS A 245 52.40 19.21 -10.10
C HIS A 245 52.99 18.07 -10.93
N ASP A 246 52.14 17.18 -11.48
CA ASP A 246 52.56 16.08 -12.36
C ASP A 246 51.59 15.89 -13.55
N PRO A 247 51.63 16.78 -14.57
CA PRO A 247 50.68 16.75 -15.69
C PRO A 247 50.86 15.53 -16.60
N ALA A 248 52.10 15.03 -16.70
CA ALA A 248 52.45 13.89 -17.55
C ALA A 248 51.74 12.61 -17.11
N LYS A 249 51.58 12.41 -15.80
CA LYS A 249 50.84 11.27 -15.23
C LYS A 249 49.37 11.21 -15.66
N TYR A 250 48.74 12.35 -15.95
CA TYR A 250 47.32 12.46 -16.30
C TYR A 250 47.08 12.81 -17.77
N SER A 251 48.12 12.83 -18.61
CA SER A 251 48.04 13.16 -20.04
C SER A 251 47.50 14.58 -20.35
N PHE A 252 47.80 15.57 -19.49
CA PHE A 252 47.41 16.98 -19.70
C PHE A 252 48.59 17.89 -20.03
N ASP A 253 48.36 18.92 -20.84
CA ASP A 253 49.32 20.00 -21.09
C ASP A 253 49.34 21.01 -19.93
N ILE A 254 50.53 21.41 -19.46
CA ILE A 254 50.67 22.32 -18.32
C ILE A 254 50.14 23.73 -18.61
N GLY A 255 50.17 24.17 -19.88
CA GLY A 255 49.59 25.45 -20.30
C GLY A 255 48.06 25.45 -20.18
N GLN A 256 47.42 24.34 -20.58
CA GLN A 256 45.98 24.14 -20.42
C GLN A 256 45.56 24.10 -18.95
N VAL A 257 46.29 23.37 -18.10
CA VAL A 257 45.99 23.29 -16.65
C VAL A 257 46.15 24.67 -15.97
N LYS A 258 47.19 25.45 -16.32
CA LYS A 258 47.37 26.82 -15.80
C LYS A 258 46.24 27.76 -16.23
N SER A 259 45.77 27.63 -17.47
CA SER A 259 44.63 28.42 -17.97
C SER A 259 43.34 28.07 -17.23
N PHE A 260 43.10 26.77 -17.01
CA PHE A 260 41.95 26.29 -16.26
C PHE A 260 41.96 26.74 -14.79
N GLU A 261 43.11 26.68 -14.12
CA GLU A 261 43.29 27.20 -12.75
C GLU A 261 42.97 28.70 -12.66
N LYS A 262 43.39 29.51 -13.64
CA LYS A 262 43.04 30.94 -13.70
C LYS A 262 41.53 31.15 -13.83
N ILE A 263 40.86 30.37 -14.68
CA ILE A 263 39.40 30.43 -14.84
C ILE A 263 38.71 30.07 -13.52
N LEU A 264 39.16 29.02 -12.83
CA LEU A 264 38.62 28.66 -11.50
C LEU A 264 38.81 29.79 -10.48
N MET A 265 39.97 30.45 -10.45
CA MET A 265 40.18 31.59 -9.54
C MET A 265 39.26 32.76 -9.87
N SER A 266 39.04 33.04 -11.16
CA SER A 266 38.10 34.08 -11.63
C SER A 266 36.65 33.74 -11.26
N LEU A 267 36.20 32.50 -11.47
CA LEU A 267 34.85 32.05 -11.09
C LEU A 267 34.61 32.17 -9.58
N GLN A 268 35.61 31.87 -8.76
CA GLN A 268 35.48 32.05 -7.31
C GLN A 268 35.25 33.53 -6.95
N GLY A 269 36.11 34.43 -7.45
CA GLY A 269 36.00 35.86 -7.13
C GLY A 269 34.73 36.51 -7.66
N GLU A 270 34.27 36.11 -8.85
CA GLU A 270 33.07 36.68 -9.48
C GLU A 270 31.75 36.17 -8.90
N LEU A 271 31.73 35.02 -8.20
CA LEU A 271 30.50 34.37 -7.74
C LEU A 271 30.50 33.98 -6.26
N LEU A 272 31.51 33.24 -5.78
CA LEU A 272 31.50 32.62 -4.45
C LEU A 272 31.87 33.59 -3.31
N ASP A 273 32.55 34.69 -3.62
CA ASP A 273 32.88 35.74 -2.65
C ASP A 273 31.74 36.79 -2.49
N SER A 274 30.49 36.38 -2.75
CA SER A 274 29.25 37.17 -2.60
C SER A 274 29.21 38.49 -3.39
N SER A 275 29.65 38.43 -4.66
CA SER A 275 29.87 39.60 -5.51
C SER A 275 28.86 39.75 -6.66
N ILE A 276 27.75 39.00 -6.71
CA ILE A 276 26.80 39.05 -7.83
C ILE A 276 25.99 40.34 -7.79
N PHE A 277 25.28 40.61 -6.70
CA PHE A 277 24.54 41.86 -6.55
C PHE A 277 25.48 43.05 -6.36
N GLN A 278 26.60 42.85 -5.63
CA GLN A 278 27.53 43.94 -5.33
C GLN A 278 28.12 44.54 -6.60
N SER A 279 28.60 43.72 -7.54
CA SER A 279 29.17 44.24 -8.80
C SER A 279 28.13 44.98 -9.63
N CYS A 280 26.88 44.50 -9.64
CA CYS A 280 25.78 45.19 -10.32
C CYS A 280 25.39 46.52 -9.66
N ALA A 281 25.55 46.64 -8.35
CA ALA A 281 25.23 47.86 -7.61
C ALA A 281 26.36 48.89 -7.60
N GLU A 282 27.63 48.46 -7.73
CA GLU A 282 28.83 49.33 -7.70
C GLU A 282 29.44 49.61 -9.08
N GLN A 283 28.83 49.10 -10.16
CA GLN A 283 29.29 49.36 -11.52
C GLN A 283 29.29 50.87 -11.86
N LEU A 284 30.10 51.24 -12.85
CA LEU A 284 30.17 52.61 -13.36
C LEU A 284 28.91 52.95 -14.17
N PHE A 285 28.06 53.82 -13.62
CA PHE A 285 26.86 54.33 -14.30
C PHE A 285 27.14 55.60 -15.13
N ASP A 286 28.11 56.41 -14.69
CA ASP A 286 28.60 57.58 -15.41
C ASP A 286 29.54 57.15 -16.54
N ASP A 287 28.96 56.75 -17.67
CA ASP A 287 29.70 56.27 -18.85
C ASP A 287 29.07 56.84 -20.13
N SER A 288 29.78 56.80 -21.25
CA SER A 288 29.31 57.22 -22.58
C SER A 288 28.79 58.67 -22.68
N GLY A 289 29.25 59.56 -21.78
CA GLY A 289 28.85 60.98 -21.76
C GLY A 289 27.47 61.24 -21.11
N ILE A 290 26.93 60.26 -20.38
CA ILE A 290 25.69 60.38 -19.61
C ILE A 290 26.06 60.55 -18.12
N ALA A 291 25.68 61.68 -17.52
CA ALA A 291 25.90 61.93 -16.09
C ALA A 291 24.66 61.47 -15.29
N VAL A 292 24.79 60.35 -14.59
CA VAL A 292 23.75 59.75 -13.75
C VAL A 292 23.87 60.26 -12.31
N SER A 293 25.05 60.15 -11.71
CA SER A 293 25.28 60.44 -10.28
C SER A 293 24.94 61.88 -9.87
N LYS A 294 25.09 62.82 -10.81
CA LYS A 294 24.81 64.25 -10.63
C LYS A 294 23.38 64.66 -10.98
N ASN A 295 22.54 63.74 -11.45
CA ASN A 295 21.16 64.04 -11.83
C ASN A 295 20.23 64.08 -10.61
N SER A 296 20.05 65.27 -10.02
CA SER A 296 19.22 65.45 -8.82
C SER A 296 17.75 65.08 -9.03
N ARG A 297 17.20 65.35 -10.22
CA ARG A 297 15.80 65.04 -10.54
C ARG A 297 15.56 63.54 -10.65
N LEU A 298 16.50 62.80 -11.24
CA LEU A 298 16.46 61.34 -11.21
C LEU A 298 16.52 60.83 -9.76
N ALA A 299 17.42 61.39 -8.93
CA ALA A 299 17.55 60.97 -7.53
C ALA A 299 16.24 61.14 -6.73
N GLU A 300 15.55 62.27 -6.90
CA GLU A 300 14.26 62.54 -6.25
C GLU A 300 13.16 61.56 -6.70
N GLU A 301 13.04 61.32 -8.01
CA GLU A 301 12.04 60.38 -8.56
C GLU A 301 12.34 58.92 -8.18
N PHE A 302 13.62 58.55 -8.12
CA PHE A 302 14.09 57.24 -7.66
C PHE A 302 13.66 57.00 -6.21
N LEU A 303 13.96 57.94 -5.31
CA LEU A 303 13.58 57.85 -3.90
C LEU A 303 12.05 57.88 -3.71
N SER A 304 11.33 58.70 -4.47
CA SER A 304 9.86 58.74 -4.45
C SER A 304 9.25 57.40 -4.87
N SER A 305 9.84 56.76 -5.88
CA SER A 305 9.41 55.44 -6.36
C SER A 305 9.66 54.35 -5.32
N ILE A 306 10.81 54.36 -4.63
CA ILE A 306 11.09 53.46 -3.49
C ILE A 306 10.01 53.60 -2.41
N ARG A 307 9.70 54.83 -1.99
CA ARG A 307 8.67 55.10 -0.97
C ARG A 307 7.28 54.62 -1.42
N SER A 308 6.92 54.84 -2.69
CA SER A 308 5.64 54.40 -3.23
C SER A 308 5.53 52.87 -3.26
N ILE A 309 6.58 52.17 -3.69
CA ILE A 309 6.63 50.69 -3.68
C ILE A 309 6.55 50.17 -2.24
N PHE A 310 7.28 50.78 -1.31
CA PHE A 310 7.23 50.43 0.11
C PHE A 310 5.80 50.57 0.68
N GLN A 311 5.14 51.70 0.49
CA GLN A 311 3.78 51.93 0.99
C GLN A 311 2.77 50.91 0.44
N GLN A 312 2.88 50.55 -0.85
CA GLN A 312 2.00 49.55 -1.46
C GLN A 312 2.25 48.14 -0.89
N LEU A 313 3.52 47.80 -0.65
CA LEU A 313 3.92 46.53 -0.07
C LEU A 313 3.45 46.44 1.39
N ASP A 314 3.71 47.49 2.18
CA ASP A 314 3.42 47.55 3.60
C ASP A 314 1.93 47.44 3.88
N ALA A 315 1.11 48.18 3.13
CA ALA A 315 -0.34 48.15 3.24
C ALA A 315 -0.94 46.76 2.95
N ARG A 316 -0.31 45.97 2.07
CA ARG A 316 -0.77 44.61 1.72
C ARG A 316 -0.36 43.57 2.77
N ILE A 317 0.83 43.71 3.34
CA ILE A 317 1.31 42.83 4.41
C ILE A 317 0.54 43.08 5.71
N GLU A 318 0.08 44.32 5.94
CA GLU A 318 -0.77 44.65 7.09
C GLU A 318 -2.22 44.20 6.92
N SER A 319 -2.75 44.33 5.71
CA SER A 319 -4.16 44.10 5.42
C SER A 319 -4.50 42.62 5.26
N ASN A 320 -5.29 42.09 6.18
CA ASN A 320 -5.95 40.78 6.00
C ASN A 320 -7.01 40.79 4.87
N GLN A 321 -7.34 41.96 4.30
CA GLN A 321 -8.36 42.12 3.27
C GLN A 321 -7.79 42.18 1.84
N ALA A 322 -6.51 42.52 1.69
CA ALA A 322 -5.83 42.54 0.39
C ALA A 322 -5.24 41.16 0.08
N VAL A 323 -5.18 40.80 -1.20
CA VAL A 323 -4.58 39.55 -1.65
C VAL A 323 -3.06 39.71 -1.59
N GLU A 324 -2.44 39.18 -0.53
CA GLU A 324 -0.99 39.04 -0.43
C GLU A 324 -0.53 37.88 -1.33
N THR A 325 0.46 38.13 -2.17
CA THR A 325 1.07 37.20 -3.12
C THR A 325 2.60 37.17 -2.90
N ASN A 326 3.38 37.72 -3.84
CA ASN A 326 4.83 37.72 -3.84
C ASN A 326 5.43 39.02 -3.22
N GLU A 327 4.62 39.79 -2.49
CA GLU A 327 5.02 41.04 -1.83
C GLU A 327 6.22 40.84 -0.89
N ARG A 328 6.29 39.71 -0.17
CA ARG A 328 7.44 39.39 0.69
C ARG A 328 8.74 39.23 -0.10
N SER A 329 8.71 38.54 -1.24
CA SER A 329 9.88 38.38 -2.12
C SER A 329 10.29 39.72 -2.76
N ARG A 330 9.33 40.58 -3.09
CA ARG A 330 9.59 41.95 -3.59
C ARG A 330 10.29 42.83 -2.55
N TYR A 331 10.14 42.55 -1.26
CA TYR A 331 10.86 43.29 -0.21
C TYR A 331 12.38 43.12 -0.31
N ILE A 332 12.86 41.93 -0.71
CA ILE A 332 14.28 41.67 -0.99
C ILE A 332 14.80 42.64 -2.04
N GLY A 333 14.08 42.71 -3.17
CA GLY A 333 14.38 43.61 -4.26
C GLY A 333 14.32 45.09 -3.88
N LEU A 334 13.38 45.47 -3.00
CA LEU A 334 13.23 46.84 -2.52
C LEU A 334 14.42 47.28 -1.66
N CYS A 335 14.94 46.39 -0.80
CA CYS A 335 16.19 46.60 -0.10
C CYS A 335 17.36 46.78 -1.08
N GLY A 336 17.43 45.95 -2.11
CA GLY A 336 18.42 46.07 -3.19
C GLY A 336 18.33 47.40 -3.95
N LEU A 337 17.11 47.85 -4.25
CA LEU A 337 16.85 49.10 -4.95
C LEU A 337 17.28 50.33 -4.11
N TYR A 338 17.11 50.28 -2.79
CA TYR A 338 17.61 51.32 -1.88
C TYR A 338 19.14 51.33 -1.80
N VAL A 339 19.80 50.16 -1.79
CA VAL A 339 21.27 50.08 -1.85
C VAL A 339 21.80 50.61 -3.19
N LEU A 340 21.12 50.30 -4.31
CA LEU A 340 21.47 50.85 -5.62
C LEU A 340 21.35 52.38 -5.65
N TYR A 341 20.27 52.94 -5.08
CA TYR A 341 20.11 54.39 -4.91
C TYR A 341 21.28 55.01 -4.13
N PHE A 342 21.68 54.39 -3.01
CA PHE A 342 22.80 54.86 -2.22
C PHE A 342 24.12 54.82 -3.00
N ASN A 343 24.38 53.75 -3.77
CA ASN A 343 25.62 53.62 -4.54
C ASN A 343 25.70 54.58 -5.72
N ILE A 344 24.58 54.89 -6.40
CA ILE A 344 24.55 55.82 -7.53
C ILE A 344 24.72 57.28 -7.08
N PHE A 345 23.99 57.70 -6.04
CA PHE A 345 23.89 59.11 -5.65
C PHE A 345 24.71 59.49 -4.41
N HIS A 346 25.28 58.51 -3.71
CA HIS A 346 25.99 58.70 -2.44
C HIS A 346 25.18 59.47 -1.39
N SER A 347 23.85 59.34 -1.44
CA SER A 347 22.88 60.01 -0.58
C SER A 347 22.08 58.98 0.22
N MET A 348 21.79 59.27 1.50
CA MET A 348 20.94 58.42 2.35
C MET A 348 19.79 59.21 2.97
N ASP A 349 18.57 58.73 2.72
CA ASP A 349 17.37 59.25 3.37
C ASP A 349 17.06 58.47 4.64
N LYS A 350 17.32 59.10 5.80
CA LYS A 350 17.18 58.45 7.12
C LYS A 350 15.74 58.01 7.43
N ASN A 351 14.74 58.69 6.89
CA ASN A 351 13.33 58.37 7.13
C ASN A 351 12.93 57.08 6.41
N THR A 352 13.21 57.00 5.11
CA THR A 352 12.95 55.79 4.30
C THR A 352 13.72 54.59 4.86
N LEU A 353 14.97 54.78 5.29
CA LEU A 353 15.74 53.69 5.92
C LEU A 353 15.09 53.18 7.21
N LYS A 354 14.58 54.07 8.08
CA LYS A 354 13.88 53.68 9.32
C LYS A 354 12.57 52.95 9.04
N GLU A 355 11.82 53.39 8.03
CA GLU A 355 10.59 52.72 7.56
C GLU A 355 10.89 51.32 7.05
N LEU A 356 11.87 51.18 6.15
CA LEU A 356 12.34 49.88 5.65
C LEU A 356 12.83 48.98 6.79
N TRP A 357 13.58 49.53 7.75
CA TRP A 357 14.06 48.78 8.91
C TRP A 357 12.91 48.32 9.81
N GLY A 358 11.87 49.13 10.00
CA GLY A 358 10.75 48.85 10.90
C GLY A 358 9.91 47.62 10.52
N LEU A 359 9.96 47.19 9.26
CA LEU A 359 9.16 46.08 8.75
C LEU A 359 9.52 44.72 9.42
N HIS A 360 10.71 44.59 10.01
CA HIS A 360 11.12 43.37 10.73
C HIS A 360 10.16 42.95 11.84
N LYS A 361 9.39 43.91 12.40
CA LYS A 361 8.39 43.64 13.44
C LYS A 361 7.28 42.72 12.95
N ARG A 362 6.92 42.83 11.66
CA ARG A 362 5.90 42.01 10.98
C ARG A 362 6.53 40.85 10.22
N LEU A 363 7.67 41.09 9.58
CA LEU A 363 8.40 40.12 8.75
C LEU A 363 9.77 39.82 9.37
N PRO A 364 9.88 38.80 10.24
CA PRO A 364 11.15 38.49 10.92
C PRO A 364 12.25 38.02 9.96
N ALA A 365 11.87 37.42 8.84
CA ALA A 365 12.71 36.93 7.76
C ALA A 365 11.86 36.74 6.48
N VAL A 366 12.51 36.64 5.32
CA VAL A 366 11.85 36.31 4.05
C VAL A 366 12.44 35.00 3.50
N TYR A 367 11.57 34.05 3.16
CA TYR A 367 11.97 32.80 2.53
C TYR A 367 12.40 33.03 1.07
N ILE A 368 13.56 32.48 0.68
CA ILE A 368 14.05 32.50 -0.71
C ILE A 368 13.77 31.14 -1.36
N ALA A 369 14.57 30.15 -0.98
CA ALA A 369 14.54 28.79 -1.51
C ALA A 369 15.40 27.89 -0.63
N GLY A 370 15.16 26.58 -0.68
CA GLY A 370 15.93 25.66 0.14
C GLY A 370 15.74 25.91 1.63
N ASN A 371 16.84 25.87 2.36
CA ASN A 371 16.92 26.30 3.75
C ASN A 371 17.30 27.79 3.88
N VAL A 372 17.17 28.62 2.85
CA VAL A 372 17.70 29.99 2.82
C VAL A 372 16.65 31.03 3.22
N LEU A 373 17.01 31.83 4.23
CA LEU A 373 16.26 32.98 4.69
C LEU A 373 17.06 34.24 4.42
N PHE A 374 16.39 35.24 3.88
CA PHE A 374 16.90 36.60 3.78
C PHE A 374 16.58 37.37 5.07
N TYR A 375 17.59 38.09 5.58
CA TYR A 375 17.47 38.97 6.75
C TYR A 375 17.66 40.44 6.33
N PRO A 376 16.55 41.17 6.05
CA PRO A 376 16.59 42.52 5.48
C PRO A 376 17.45 43.51 6.29
N CYS A 377 17.31 43.52 7.62
CA CYS A 377 18.08 44.42 8.48
C CYS A 377 19.59 44.11 8.47
N GLU A 378 19.97 42.84 8.44
CA GLU A 378 21.37 42.40 8.39
C GLU A 378 21.99 42.75 7.04
N PHE A 379 21.25 42.53 5.94
CA PHE A 379 21.65 42.92 4.60
C PHE A 379 21.88 44.44 4.49
N LEU A 380 20.90 45.25 4.89
CA LEU A 380 21.00 46.72 4.82
C LEU A 380 22.17 47.24 5.69
N TYR A 381 22.38 46.67 6.87
CA TYR A 381 23.50 47.06 7.73
C TYR A 381 24.86 46.75 7.11
N THR A 382 24.99 45.60 6.46
CA THR A 382 26.23 45.13 5.83
C THR A 382 26.55 45.95 4.57
N LYS A 383 25.57 46.11 3.68
CA LYS A 383 25.77 46.76 2.37
C LYS A 383 25.90 48.28 2.44
N LEU A 384 25.36 48.92 3.47
CA LEU A 384 25.46 50.38 3.67
C LEU A 384 26.55 50.77 4.70
N SER A 385 27.37 49.82 5.14
CA SER A 385 28.51 50.08 6.04
C SER A 385 29.61 50.87 5.33
N PRO A 386 30.32 51.82 6.00
CA PRO A 386 30.23 52.20 7.41
C PRO A 386 29.17 53.30 7.71
N HIS A 387 28.48 53.82 6.71
CA HIS A 387 27.58 54.98 6.85
C HIS A 387 26.39 54.69 7.78
N VAL A 388 25.83 53.48 7.71
CA VAL A 388 24.72 53.06 8.59
C VAL A 388 25.16 52.84 10.04
N LYS A 389 26.42 52.51 10.31
CA LYS A 389 26.93 52.34 11.69
C LYS A 389 26.84 53.63 12.52
N LYS A 390 26.79 54.79 11.87
CA LYS A 390 26.57 56.11 12.53
C LYS A 390 25.11 56.36 12.91
N LEU A 391 24.17 55.58 12.37
CA LEU A 391 22.72 55.76 12.52
C LEU A 391 22.07 54.64 13.33
N LEU A 392 22.57 53.41 13.20
CA LEU A 392 22.09 52.21 13.86
C LEU A 392 23.30 51.50 14.50
N ASP A 393 23.27 51.35 15.82
CA ASP A 393 24.35 50.68 16.57
C ASP A 393 24.21 49.14 16.48
N THR A 394 25.23 48.42 16.94
CA THR A 394 25.20 46.94 16.99
C THR A 394 24.09 46.41 17.91
N LYS A 395 23.60 47.20 18.88
CA LYS A 395 22.47 46.84 19.74
C LYS A 395 21.14 46.81 18.98
N ALA A 396 20.98 47.66 17.96
CA ALA A 396 19.80 47.61 17.09
C ALA A 396 19.69 46.27 16.34
N LEU A 397 20.82 45.70 15.90
CA LEU A 397 20.87 44.37 15.27
C LEU A 397 20.55 43.24 16.27
N SER A 398 21.11 43.29 17.49
CA SER A 398 20.79 42.29 18.50
C SER A 398 19.31 42.31 18.89
N ALA A 399 18.71 43.50 18.99
CA ALA A 399 17.27 43.65 19.25
C ALA A 399 16.40 43.03 18.15
N VAL A 400 16.79 43.15 16.87
CA VAL A 400 16.09 42.49 15.76
C VAL A 400 16.19 40.96 15.89
N ALA A 401 17.35 40.44 16.27
CA ALA A 401 17.55 39.00 16.49
C ALA A 401 16.74 38.49 17.70
N ASP A 402 16.65 39.25 18.79
CA ASP A 402 15.84 38.91 19.96
C ASP A 402 14.34 38.93 19.64
N HIS A 403 13.87 39.93 18.88
CA HIS A 403 12.49 39.99 18.39
C HIS A 403 12.15 38.77 17.53
N ARG A 404 13.06 38.35 16.63
CA ARG A 404 12.90 37.15 15.81
C ARG A 404 12.73 35.88 16.66
N ARG A 405 13.52 35.73 17.73
CA ARG A 405 13.40 34.59 18.66
C ARG A 405 12.07 34.62 19.42
N SER A 406 11.63 35.79 19.89
CA SER A 406 10.33 35.96 20.56
C SER A 406 9.17 35.64 19.62
N TRP A 407 9.23 36.13 18.38
CA TRP A 407 8.21 35.87 17.37
C TRP A 407 8.07 34.37 17.06
N LEU A 408 9.18 33.63 16.99
CA LEU A 408 9.16 32.19 16.77
C LEU A 408 8.51 31.45 17.94
N ALA A 409 8.86 31.82 19.18
CA ALA A 409 8.27 31.22 20.39
C ALA A 409 6.75 31.48 20.50
N ASP A 410 6.30 32.70 20.15
CA ASP A 410 4.87 33.03 20.11
C ASP A 410 4.14 32.18 19.05
N ARG A 411 4.77 31.95 17.89
CA ARG A 411 4.22 31.10 16.82
C ARG A 411 4.16 29.63 17.22
N ASP A 412 5.18 29.11 17.89
CA ASP A 412 5.16 27.73 18.42
C ASP A 412 3.94 27.46 19.31
N SER A 413 3.59 28.44 20.17
CA SER A 413 2.47 28.30 21.10
C SER A 413 1.08 28.46 20.44
N SER A 414 1.01 29.22 19.34
CA SER A 414 -0.25 29.55 18.65
C SER A 414 -0.53 28.71 17.40
N MET A 415 0.47 27.94 16.90
CA MET A 415 0.41 27.23 15.63
C MET A 415 -0.81 26.32 15.47
N THR A 416 -1.17 25.55 16.51
CA THR A 416 -2.34 24.64 16.45
C THR A 416 -3.65 25.42 16.29
N ARG A 417 -3.77 26.58 16.95
CA ARG A 417 -4.95 27.45 16.84
C ARG A 417 -5.02 28.09 15.45
N ASP A 418 -3.88 28.54 14.95
CA ASP A 418 -3.77 29.12 13.60
C ASP A 418 -4.13 28.08 12.52
N ALA A 419 -3.65 26.84 12.66
CA ALA A 419 -3.99 25.73 11.75
C ALA A 419 -5.49 25.44 11.74
N GLN A 420 -6.14 25.42 12.91
CA GLN A 420 -7.57 25.18 13.01
C GLN A 420 -8.40 26.34 12.43
N ALA A 421 -7.97 27.59 12.63
CA ALA A 421 -8.61 28.75 12.04
C ALA A 421 -8.50 28.73 10.50
N LEU A 422 -7.32 28.40 9.97
CA LEU A 422 -7.10 28.28 8.53
C LEU A 422 -7.86 27.09 7.92
N LEU A 423 -7.95 25.96 8.62
CA LEU A 423 -8.79 24.82 8.22
C LEU A 423 -10.25 25.26 8.03
N SER A 424 -10.82 25.99 9.00
CA SER A 424 -12.20 26.49 8.92
C SER A 424 -12.40 27.44 7.74
N LEU A 425 -11.44 28.35 7.48
CA LEU A 425 -11.48 29.26 6.34
C LEU A 425 -11.42 28.51 5.00
N VAL A 426 -10.51 27.53 4.86
CA VAL A 426 -10.38 26.72 3.65
C VAL A 426 -11.62 25.85 3.43
N GLN A 427 -12.20 25.28 4.49
CA GLN A 427 -13.45 24.52 4.41
C GLN A 427 -14.61 25.42 3.96
N SER A 428 -14.77 26.60 4.55
CA SER A 428 -15.80 27.57 4.14
C SER A 428 -15.63 28.02 2.69
N TRP A 429 -14.40 28.35 2.29
CA TRP A 429 -14.08 28.74 0.91
C TRP A 429 -14.30 27.60 -0.08
N SER A 430 -13.85 26.38 0.23
CA SER A 430 -14.02 25.21 -0.63
C SER A 430 -15.50 24.85 -0.80
N ALA A 431 -16.30 24.87 0.26
CA ALA A 431 -17.75 24.71 0.18
C ALA A 431 -18.40 25.81 -0.66
N ARG A 432 -17.88 27.05 -0.60
CA ARG A 432 -18.32 28.15 -1.47
C ARG A 432 -17.95 27.96 -2.95
N MET A 433 -16.77 27.41 -3.20
CA MET A 433 -16.31 27.08 -4.55
C MET A 433 -17.07 25.88 -5.13
N GLU A 434 -17.45 24.92 -4.28
CA GLU A 434 -18.22 23.73 -4.67
C GLU A 434 -19.71 24.05 -4.83
N GLY A 435 -20.29 24.88 -3.96
CA GLY A 435 -21.72 25.21 -4.00
C GLY A 435 -22.17 26.11 -5.15
N SER A 436 -21.25 26.54 -6.05
CA SER A 436 -21.54 27.44 -7.19
C SER A 436 -22.45 28.62 -6.77
N PHE A 437 -21.89 29.57 -6.01
CA PHE A 437 -22.70 30.49 -5.20
C PHE A 437 -23.49 31.57 -5.97
N ARG A 438 -24.73 31.76 -5.49
CA ARG A 438 -25.66 32.90 -5.55
C ARG A 438 -25.51 33.86 -6.74
N ARG A 439 -26.50 33.80 -7.65
CA ARG A 439 -26.77 34.90 -8.59
C ARG A 439 -26.94 36.20 -7.80
N ALA A 440 -26.03 37.14 -7.99
CA ALA A 440 -26.28 38.52 -7.59
C ALA A 440 -27.42 39.10 -8.45
N ASP A 441 -28.08 40.17 -7.98
CA ASP A 441 -29.16 40.83 -8.71
C ASP A 441 -28.72 41.43 -10.07
N SER A 442 -27.41 41.54 -10.30
CA SER A 442 -26.82 42.01 -11.55
C SER A 442 -25.67 41.12 -12.03
N VAL A 443 -25.47 41.07 -13.36
CA VAL A 443 -24.36 40.34 -14.00
C VAL A 443 -23.00 40.86 -13.52
N ALA A 444 -22.84 42.18 -13.36
CA ALA A 444 -21.61 42.76 -12.83
C ALA A 444 -21.36 42.38 -11.36
N GLY A 445 -22.41 42.30 -10.54
CA GLY A 445 -22.32 41.81 -9.17
C GLY A 445 -21.88 40.35 -9.11
N ASP A 446 -22.44 39.50 -9.97
CA ASP A 446 -22.10 38.08 -10.07
C ASP A 446 -20.63 37.87 -10.45
N LEU A 447 -20.12 38.60 -11.46
CA LEU A 447 -18.73 38.53 -11.87
C LEU A 447 -17.76 39.02 -10.78
N ASN A 448 -18.14 40.03 -10.01
CA ASN A 448 -17.34 40.49 -8.86
C ASN A 448 -17.29 39.47 -7.73
N VAL A 449 -18.41 38.79 -7.43
CA VAL A 449 -18.46 37.71 -6.42
C VAL A 449 -17.63 36.50 -6.86
N LYS A 450 -17.70 36.15 -8.15
CA LYS A 450 -16.85 35.10 -8.72
C LYS A 450 -15.37 35.46 -8.63
N ALA A 451 -15.01 36.69 -9.03
CA ALA A 451 -13.64 37.17 -8.93
C ALA A 451 -13.11 37.18 -7.49
N SER A 452 -13.93 37.60 -6.52
CA SER A 452 -13.52 37.60 -5.11
C SER A 452 -13.29 36.19 -4.59
N LEU A 453 -14.12 35.22 -4.97
CA LEU A 453 -13.96 33.82 -4.58
C LEU A 453 -12.68 33.18 -5.14
N LEU A 454 -12.32 33.52 -6.39
CA LEU A 454 -11.04 33.11 -7.00
C LEU A 454 -9.84 33.74 -6.30
N LEU A 455 -9.92 35.01 -5.96
CA LEU A 455 -8.80 35.70 -5.31
C LEU A 455 -8.68 35.32 -3.82
N GLU A 456 -9.77 34.95 -3.16
CA GLU A 456 -9.80 34.46 -1.78
C GLU A 456 -9.01 33.16 -1.62
N GLY A 457 -9.21 32.19 -2.53
CA GLY A 457 -8.44 30.94 -2.50
C GLY A 457 -6.94 31.15 -2.73
N LEU A 458 -6.59 32.08 -3.62
CA LEU A 458 -5.19 32.47 -3.84
C LEU A 458 -4.56 33.10 -2.58
N SER A 459 -5.28 34.01 -1.94
CA SER A 459 -4.83 34.65 -0.69
C SER A 459 -4.62 33.62 0.43
N LEU A 460 -5.54 32.67 0.58
CA LEU A 460 -5.41 31.59 1.57
C LEU A 460 -4.18 30.70 1.29
N ALA A 461 -3.91 30.38 0.02
CA ALA A 461 -2.75 29.58 -0.37
C ALA A 461 -1.42 30.28 -0.02
N PHE A 462 -1.26 31.55 -0.40
CA PHE A 462 -0.05 32.32 -0.05
C PHE A 462 0.10 32.48 1.46
N ARG A 463 -1.00 32.73 2.19
CA ARG A 463 -0.95 32.83 3.66
C ARG A 463 -0.46 31.55 4.32
N LEU A 464 -0.96 30.38 3.88
CA LEU A 464 -0.49 29.08 4.34
C LEU A 464 0.99 28.85 4.01
N ARG A 465 1.38 29.08 2.75
CA ARG A 465 2.77 28.90 2.28
C ARG A 465 3.74 29.76 3.05
N HIS A 466 3.45 31.06 3.18
CA HIS A 466 4.31 32.01 3.88
C HIS A 466 4.49 31.64 5.36
N LEU A 467 3.43 31.22 6.04
CA LEU A 467 3.50 30.84 7.45
C LEU A 467 4.35 29.57 7.64
N VAL A 468 4.07 28.52 6.86
CA VAL A 468 4.76 27.23 6.95
C VAL A 468 6.25 27.36 6.61
N THR A 469 6.57 27.99 5.47
CA THR A 469 7.97 28.16 5.03
C THR A 469 8.77 29.01 6.01
N THR A 470 8.23 30.13 6.47
CA THR A 470 8.94 31.01 7.42
C THR A 470 9.23 30.29 8.73
N VAL A 471 8.26 29.58 9.32
CA VAL A 471 8.44 28.91 10.61
C VAL A 471 9.36 27.69 10.51
N LEU A 472 9.14 26.81 9.53
CA LEU A 472 9.99 25.62 9.32
C LEU A 472 11.46 26.01 9.09
N THR A 473 11.69 26.97 8.19
CA THR A 473 13.05 27.38 7.87
C THR A 473 13.68 28.17 9.01
N LEU A 474 12.92 28.93 9.80
CA LEU A 474 13.45 29.59 11.00
C LEU A 474 13.94 28.56 12.02
N HIS A 475 13.17 27.51 12.32
CA HIS A 475 13.63 26.43 13.22
C HIS A 475 14.90 25.74 12.72
N SER A 476 14.95 25.45 11.42
CA SER A 476 16.15 24.88 10.78
C SER A 476 17.36 25.82 10.91
N ARG A 477 17.17 27.14 10.78
CA ARG A 477 18.24 28.13 10.86
C ARG A 477 18.71 28.44 12.26
N THR A 478 17.79 28.56 13.21
CA THR A 478 18.11 28.83 14.61
C THR A 478 18.52 27.56 15.36
N GLN A 479 18.36 26.39 14.75
CA GLN A 479 18.60 25.08 15.36
C GLN A 479 17.79 24.90 16.66
N THR A 480 16.58 25.47 16.71
CA THR A 480 15.66 25.34 17.85
C THR A 480 14.75 24.14 17.67
N ARG A 481 14.40 23.49 18.79
CA ARG A 481 13.53 22.31 18.79
C ARG A 481 12.10 22.68 18.39
N VAL A 482 11.51 21.92 17.48
CA VAL A 482 10.08 22.00 17.13
C VAL A 482 9.29 21.07 18.04
N THR A 483 8.17 21.53 18.60
CA THR A 483 7.29 20.66 19.40
C THR A 483 6.44 19.78 18.48
N LYS A 484 6.10 18.54 18.91
CA LYS A 484 5.24 17.63 18.12
C LYS A 484 3.92 18.28 17.69
N PRO A 485 3.16 18.99 18.55
CA PRO A 485 1.91 19.63 18.14
C PRO A 485 2.10 20.72 17.08
N CYS A 486 3.16 21.54 17.20
CA CYS A 486 3.50 22.57 16.20
C CYS A 486 3.81 21.91 14.85
N LEU A 487 4.60 20.83 14.86
CA LEU A 487 4.94 20.08 13.65
C LEU A 487 3.70 19.49 12.94
N LEU A 488 2.82 18.82 13.69
CA LEU A 488 1.59 18.25 13.12
C LEU A 488 0.64 19.33 12.57
N ALA A 489 0.57 20.49 13.24
CA ALA A 489 -0.19 21.64 12.76
C ALA A 489 0.38 22.19 11.43
N MET A 490 1.71 22.23 11.26
CA MET A 490 2.33 22.62 10.00
C MET A 490 2.05 21.61 8.88
N PHE A 491 2.12 20.31 9.15
CA PHE A 491 1.72 19.29 8.15
C PHE A 491 0.25 19.41 7.77
N ARG A 492 -0.63 19.73 8.73
CA ARG A 492 -2.03 20.01 8.43
C ARG A 492 -2.18 21.20 7.48
N MET A 493 -1.38 22.26 7.65
CA MET A 493 -1.36 23.40 6.73
C MET A 493 -0.83 23.03 5.33
N ILE A 494 0.17 22.15 5.25
CA ILE A 494 0.70 21.63 3.98
C ILE A 494 -0.36 20.83 3.23
N GLU A 495 -1.08 19.95 3.92
CA GLU A 495 -2.23 19.22 3.34
C GLU A 495 -3.28 20.21 2.80
N LEU A 496 -3.56 21.30 3.53
CA LEU A 496 -4.52 22.32 3.09
C LEU A 496 -4.08 23.08 1.83
N LEU A 497 -2.78 23.29 1.59
CA LEU A 497 -2.29 23.83 0.32
C LEU A 497 -2.70 22.94 -0.85
N LYS A 498 -2.60 21.61 -0.68
CA LYS A 498 -3.00 20.64 -1.70
C LYS A 498 -4.51 20.48 -1.82
N VAL A 499 -5.26 20.69 -0.74
CA VAL A 499 -6.73 20.82 -0.82
C VAL A 499 -7.12 22.02 -1.70
N ILE A 500 -6.50 23.19 -1.50
CA ILE A 500 -6.77 24.38 -2.32
C ILE A 500 -6.48 24.09 -3.79
N GLN A 501 -5.30 23.53 -4.09
CA GLN A 501 -4.92 23.14 -5.46
C GLN A 501 -5.94 22.19 -6.09
N SER A 502 -6.34 21.14 -5.36
CA SER A 502 -7.32 20.15 -5.81
C SER A 502 -8.69 20.78 -6.08
N VAL A 503 -9.15 21.74 -5.27
CA VAL A 503 -10.43 22.44 -5.50
C VAL A 503 -10.41 23.24 -6.82
N TYR A 504 -9.31 23.96 -7.13
CA TYR A 504 -9.17 24.64 -8.42
C TYR A 504 -9.21 23.64 -9.58
N GLN A 505 -8.46 22.55 -9.47
CA GLN A 505 -8.38 21.52 -10.51
C GLN A 505 -9.72 20.78 -10.72
N ARG A 506 -10.43 20.41 -9.65
CA ARG A 506 -11.77 19.79 -9.75
C ARG A 506 -12.80 20.71 -10.38
N ARG A 507 -12.63 22.03 -10.25
CA ARG A 507 -13.51 23.06 -10.84
C ARG A 507 -12.97 23.68 -12.13
N THR A 508 -11.96 23.09 -12.76
CA THR A 508 -11.32 23.60 -13.99
C THR A 508 -12.32 23.98 -15.11
N VAL A 509 -13.40 23.21 -15.32
CA VAL A 509 -14.44 23.56 -16.32
C VAL A 509 -15.25 24.79 -15.93
N PHE A 510 -15.63 24.89 -14.65
CA PHE A 510 -16.31 26.09 -14.12
C PHE A 510 -15.41 27.31 -14.27
N LEU A 511 -14.12 27.15 -13.96
CA LEU A 511 -13.12 28.19 -14.12
C LEU A 511 -13.00 28.62 -15.58
N ALA A 512 -12.85 27.68 -16.52
CA ALA A 512 -12.74 27.94 -17.96
C ALA A 512 -13.87 28.87 -18.46
N SER A 513 -15.09 28.64 -17.99
CA SER A 513 -16.27 29.42 -18.39
C SER A 513 -16.33 30.83 -17.81
N ASN A 514 -15.76 31.05 -16.62
CA ASN A 514 -15.88 32.30 -15.90
C ASN A 514 -14.62 33.17 -16.00
N PHE A 515 -13.44 32.60 -16.25
CA PHE A 515 -12.18 33.34 -16.37
C PHE A 515 -12.26 34.43 -17.43
N SER A 516 -12.66 34.07 -18.66
CA SER A 516 -12.78 35.04 -19.75
C SER A 516 -13.79 36.15 -19.42
N ASN A 517 -14.90 35.81 -18.76
CA ASN A 517 -15.94 36.79 -18.40
C ASN A 517 -15.45 37.75 -17.31
N VAL A 518 -14.73 37.25 -16.30
CA VAL A 518 -14.15 38.07 -15.23
C VAL A 518 -13.04 38.96 -15.77
N GLN A 519 -12.16 38.44 -16.62
CA GLN A 519 -11.11 39.22 -17.28
C GLN A 519 -11.71 40.33 -18.16
N GLN A 520 -12.74 40.01 -18.95
CA GLN A 520 -13.43 40.99 -19.79
C GLN A 520 -14.14 42.06 -18.94
N HIS A 521 -14.78 41.68 -17.83
CA HIS A 521 -15.41 42.62 -16.90
C HIS A 521 -14.43 43.63 -16.32
N PHE A 522 -13.27 43.18 -15.82
CA PHE A 522 -12.25 44.11 -15.32
C PHE A 522 -11.60 44.93 -16.42
N SER A 523 -11.37 44.35 -17.61
CA SER A 523 -10.85 45.09 -18.76
C SER A 523 -11.80 46.20 -19.20
N TYR A 524 -13.11 45.90 -19.23
CA TYR A 524 -14.15 46.87 -19.54
C TYR A 524 -14.27 47.97 -18.48
N ALA A 525 -14.25 47.62 -17.20
CA ALA A 525 -14.27 48.59 -16.11
C ALA A 525 -13.05 49.53 -16.15
N ALA A 526 -11.86 48.99 -16.42
CA ALA A 526 -10.65 49.80 -16.62
C ALA A 526 -10.74 50.68 -17.88
N HIS A 527 -11.26 50.15 -18.98
CA HIS A 527 -11.47 50.90 -20.22
C HIS A 527 -12.47 52.05 -20.03
N GLN A 528 -13.57 51.84 -19.32
CA GLN A 528 -14.53 52.90 -19.00
C GLN A 528 -13.91 54.05 -18.22
N ALA A 529 -13.06 53.75 -17.23
CA ALA A 529 -12.37 54.77 -16.45
C ALA A 529 -11.39 55.59 -17.30
N LEU A 530 -10.62 54.92 -18.17
CA LEU A 530 -9.74 55.59 -19.14
C LEU A 530 -10.51 56.46 -20.14
N HIS A 531 -11.61 55.94 -20.67
CA HIS A 531 -12.45 56.65 -21.63
C HIS A 531 -13.14 57.88 -21.01
N ALA A 532 -13.55 57.80 -19.74
CA ALA A 532 -14.04 58.95 -19.00
C ALA A 532 -12.96 60.04 -18.86
N ALA A 533 -11.72 59.65 -18.53
CA ALA A 533 -10.59 60.58 -18.48
C ALA A 533 -10.27 61.19 -19.84
N LYS A 534 -10.28 60.39 -20.91
CA LYS A 534 -10.12 60.84 -22.31
C LYS A 534 -11.16 61.89 -22.71
N LYS A 535 -12.44 61.64 -22.42
CA LYS A 535 -13.54 62.59 -22.71
C LYS A 535 -13.34 63.93 -21.99
N ARG A 536 -12.92 63.90 -20.71
CA ARG A 536 -12.61 65.12 -19.96
C ARG A 536 -11.41 65.88 -20.54
N LEU A 537 -10.38 65.16 -20.98
CA LEU A 537 -9.19 65.76 -21.59
C LEU A 537 -9.52 66.45 -22.93
N ILE A 538 -10.38 65.84 -23.75
CA ILE A 538 -10.83 66.40 -25.03
C ILE A 538 -11.81 67.56 -24.82
N GLY A 539 -12.69 67.47 -23.82
CA GLY A 539 -13.73 68.47 -23.53
C GLY A 539 -13.24 69.73 -22.79
N SER A 540 -11.97 69.83 -22.40
CA SER A 540 -11.43 71.04 -21.79
C SER A 540 -11.28 72.17 -22.81
N THR A 541 -11.70 73.38 -22.43
CA THR A 541 -11.96 74.57 -23.29
C THR A 541 -10.74 75.18 -24.00
N ASP A 542 -9.54 74.61 -23.85
CA ASP A 542 -8.35 75.08 -24.56
C ASP A 542 -8.38 74.67 -26.04
N ARG A 543 -8.61 75.66 -26.92
CA ARG A 543 -8.58 75.51 -28.38
C ARG A 543 -7.17 75.22 -28.95
N HIS A 544 -6.11 75.39 -28.17
CA HIS A 544 -4.74 75.04 -28.57
C HIS A 544 -4.33 73.68 -27.99
N TYR A 545 -4.07 72.70 -28.85
CA TYR A 545 -3.43 71.43 -28.46
C TYR A 545 -1.96 71.69 -28.07
N SER A 546 -1.66 71.74 -26.77
CA SER A 546 -0.27 71.72 -26.31
C SER A 546 0.35 70.34 -26.54
N GLN A 547 1.65 70.27 -26.77
CA GLN A 547 2.37 69.00 -26.98
C GLN A 547 2.19 68.04 -25.79
N ARG A 548 2.14 68.57 -24.56
CA ARG A 548 1.83 67.81 -23.34
C ARG A 548 0.43 67.19 -23.36
N LYS A 549 -0.57 67.89 -23.91
CA LYS A 549 -1.95 67.36 -24.05
C LYS A 549 -2.01 66.24 -25.09
N LEU A 550 -1.21 66.33 -26.16
CA LEU A 550 -1.08 65.26 -27.16
C LEU A 550 -0.38 64.02 -26.60
N ASP A 551 0.67 64.19 -25.80
CA ASP A 551 1.36 63.09 -25.12
C ASP A 551 0.42 62.37 -24.14
N LEU A 552 -0.34 63.13 -23.33
CA LEU A 552 -1.37 62.61 -22.42
C LEU A 552 -2.45 61.81 -23.16
N LEU A 553 -2.96 62.35 -24.27
CA LEU A 553 -3.99 61.69 -25.07
C LEU A 553 -3.45 60.41 -25.72
N SER A 554 -2.22 60.44 -26.23
CA SER A 554 -1.53 59.26 -26.80
C SER A 554 -1.34 58.17 -25.74
N ALA A 555 -1.01 58.54 -24.51
CA ALA A 555 -0.86 57.61 -23.40
C ALA A 555 -2.17 56.90 -23.00
N ILE A 556 -3.29 57.63 -22.97
CA ILE A 556 -4.61 57.06 -22.72
C ILE A 556 -5.05 56.16 -23.89
N ILE A 557 -4.82 56.59 -25.14
CA ILE A 557 -5.14 55.80 -26.34
C ILE A 557 -4.35 54.49 -26.35
N LEU A 558 -3.06 54.52 -26.03
CA LEU A 558 -2.23 53.31 -25.91
C LEU A 558 -2.83 52.33 -24.91
N ALA A 559 -3.21 52.81 -23.72
CA ALA A 559 -3.82 51.99 -22.68
C ALA A 559 -5.20 51.42 -23.11
N GLU A 560 -6.05 52.22 -23.74
CA GLU A 560 -7.34 51.77 -24.29
C GLU A 560 -7.17 50.68 -25.36
N ASN A 561 -6.25 50.88 -26.30
CA ASN A 561 -5.95 49.93 -27.38
C ASN A 561 -5.43 48.60 -26.83
N CYS A 562 -4.58 48.64 -25.80
CA CYS A 562 -4.05 47.44 -25.16
C CYS A 562 -5.14 46.66 -24.41
N LEU A 563 -6.06 47.34 -23.71
CA LEU A 563 -7.19 46.73 -22.99
C LEU A 563 -8.27 46.12 -23.88
N ASN A 564 -8.34 46.49 -25.16
CA ASN A 564 -9.27 45.90 -26.12
C ASN A 564 -8.87 44.47 -26.55
N GLY A 565 -7.71 43.98 -26.13
CA GLY A 565 -7.24 42.61 -26.37
C GLY A 565 -7.17 41.76 -25.11
N PRO A 566 -6.64 40.52 -25.20
CA PRO A 566 -6.45 39.66 -24.03
C PRO A 566 -5.49 40.31 -23.02
N PRO A 567 -5.65 40.09 -21.71
CA PRO A 567 -4.81 40.72 -20.68
C PRO A 567 -3.44 40.04 -20.54
N THR A 568 -2.63 40.08 -21.60
CA THR A 568 -1.28 39.52 -21.65
C THR A 568 -0.29 40.40 -20.88
N GLN A 569 0.83 39.83 -20.42
CA GLN A 569 1.83 40.60 -19.65
C GLN A 569 2.37 41.81 -20.43
N ASP A 570 2.57 41.67 -21.75
CA ASP A 570 3.04 42.75 -22.62
C ASP A 570 2.00 43.88 -22.71
N ARG A 571 0.71 43.56 -22.89
CA ARG A 571 -0.38 44.56 -22.93
C ARG A 571 -0.55 45.26 -21.59
N LEU A 572 -0.56 44.52 -20.49
CA LEU A 572 -0.68 45.10 -19.15
C LEU A 572 0.52 46.00 -18.82
N CYS A 573 1.73 45.64 -19.28
CA CYS A 573 2.91 46.50 -19.16
C CYS A 573 2.72 47.84 -19.89
N LEU A 574 2.25 47.82 -21.14
CA LEU A 574 1.97 49.04 -21.91
C LEU A 574 0.83 49.88 -21.30
N VAL A 575 -0.20 49.24 -20.74
CA VAL A 575 -1.28 49.92 -20.00
C VAL A 575 -0.71 50.64 -18.79
N GLN A 576 0.14 49.99 -17.99
CA GLN A 576 0.77 50.59 -16.82
C GLN A 576 1.70 51.76 -17.19
N LEU A 577 2.51 51.61 -18.25
CA LEU A 577 3.36 52.69 -18.76
C LEU A 577 2.52 53.88 -19.26
N GLY A 578 1.46 53.60 -20.03
CA GLY A 578 0.51 54.62 -20.49
C GLY A 578 -0.14 55.36 -19.33
N LEU A 579 -0.53 54.66 -18.26
CA LEU A 579 -1.07 55.28 -17.05
C LEU A 579 -0.07 56.17 -16.32
N CYS A 580 1.18 55.73 -16.17
CA CYS A 580 2.25 56.54 -15.57
C CYS A 580 2.42 57.87 -16.31
N MET A 581 2.37 57.84 -17.64
CA MET A 581 2.53 59.03 -18.48
C MET A 581 1.25 59.89 -18.51
N ALA A 582 0.07 59.27 -18.48
CA ALA A 582 -1.24 59.93 -18.45
C ALA A 582 -1.54 60.64 -17.12
N ASN A 583 -0.88 60.25 -16.02
CA ASN A 583 -1.13 60.82 -14.69
C ASN A 583 -0.45 62.18 -14.45
N THR A 584 0.11 62.81 -15.49
CA THR A 584 0.71 64.15 -15.38
C THR A 584 -0.36 65.24 -15.37
N GLY A 585 -0.64 65.79 -14.19
CA GLY A 585 -1.52 66.96 -14.05
C GLY A 585 -2.94 66.69 -13.55
N LYS A 586 -3.15 65.66 -12.71
CA LYS A 586 -4.48 65.31 -12.14
C LYS A 586 -5.54 64.97 -13.20
N THR A 587 -5.13 64.35 -14.31
CA THR A 587 -6.03 63.84 -15.36
C THR A 587 -7.10 62.89 -14.79
N PHE A 588 -6.72 62.14 -13.75
CA PHE A 588 -7.58 61.31 -12.92
C PHE A 588 -7.77 61.96 -11.56
N ARG A 589 -8.95 61.80 -10.96
CA ARG A 589 -9.13 62.07 -9.52
C ARG A 589 -8.43 60.98 -8.70
N ASP A 590 -7.98 61.29 -7.49
CA ASP A 590 -7.25 60.32 -6.65
C ASP A 590 -8.09 59.05 -6.37
N ASP A 591 -9.40 59.21 -6.14
CA ASP A 591 -10.34 58.09 -5.95
C ASP A 591 -10.52 57.25 -7.23
N GLU A 592 -10.56 57.90 -8.40
CA GLU A 592 -10.67 57.21 -9.69
C GLU A 592 -9.40 56.45 -10.04
N LEU A 593 -8.23 57.05 -9.77
CA LEU A 593 -6.93 56.45 -10.01
C LEU A 593 -6.69 55.24 -9.08
N SER A 594 -7.10 55.34 -7.81
CA SER A 594 -7.01 54.23 -6.86
C SER A 594 -7.93 53.07 -7.24
N LEU A 595 -9.17 53.35 -7.68
CA LEU A 595 -10.10 52.33 -8.19
C LEU A 595 -9.58 51.67 -9.47
N LEU A 596 -9.03 52.45 -10.41
CA LEU A 596 -8.44 51.93 -11.64
C LEU A 596 -7.23 51.05 -11.35
N SER A 597 -6.34 51.49 -10.45
CA SER A 597 -5.17 50.70 -10.02
C SER A 597 -5.59 49.37 -9.36
N SER A 598 -6.61 49.40 -8.51
CA SER A 598 -7.19 48.19 -7.90
C SER A 598 -7.80 47.25 -8.95
N THR A 599 -8.50 47.79 -9.94
CA THR A 599 -9.12 47.02 -11.03
C THR A 599 -8.08 46.36 -11.91
N LEU A 600 -7.03 47.09 -12.31
CA LEU A 600 -5.93 46.53 -13.11
C LEU A 600 -5.12 45.49 -12.35
N ARG A 601 -4.95 45.65 -11.03
CA ARG A 601 -4.32 44.61 -10.20
C ARG A 601 -5.17 43.34 -10.15
N LYS A 602 -6.48 43.45 -9.97
CA LYS A 602 -7.38 42.28 -10.03
C LYS A 602 -7.33 41.61 -11.40
N LEU A 603 -7.28 42.39 -12.48
CA LEU A 603 -7.11 41.87 -13.84
C LEU A 603 -5.79 41.09 -13.99
N GLU A 604 -4.67 41.64 -13.51
CA GLU A 604 -3.35 41.00 -13.53
C GLU A 604 -3.33 39.67 -12.75
N LEU A 605 -3.93 39.66 -11.55
CA LEU A 605 -4.03 38.47 -10.71
C LEU A 605 -4.88 37.37 -11.35
N VAL A 606 -6.03 37.73 -11.94
CA VAL A 606 -6.91 36.77 -12.62
C VAL A 606 -6.28 36.29 -13.94
N ALA A 607 -5.55 37.14 -14.66
CA ALA A 607 -4.83 36.76 -15.87
C ALA A 607 -3.70 35.76 -15.62
N SER A 608 -3.10 35.79 -14.42
CA SER A 608 -1.98 34.93 -14.02
C SER A 608 -2.37 33.89 -12.95
N LEU A 609 -3.66 33.63 -12.75
CA LEU A 609 -4.14 32.86 -11.60
C LEU A 609 -3.58 31.43 -11.59
N ASP A 610 -3.56 30.74 -12.73
CA ASP A 610 -3.04 29.36 -12.83
C ASP A 610 -1.57 29.30 -12.39
N THR A 611 -0.75 30.23 -12.86
CA THR A 611 0.68 30.32 -12.49
C THR A 611 0.87 30.66 -11.01
N LEU A 612 0.06 31.58 -10.47
CA LEU A 612 0.16 32.02 -9.09
C LEU A 612 -0.35 30.95 -8.11
N ILE A 613 -1.36 30.16 -8.47
CA ILE A 613 -1.83 29.03 -7.68
C ILE A 613 -0.79 27.90 -7.68
N ALA A 614 -0.19 27.59 -8.84
CA ALA A 614 0.90 26.62 -8.90
C ALA A 614 2.07 27.04 -8.02
N GLU A 615 2.47 28.32 -8.07
CA GLU A 615 3.50 28.88 -7.19
C GLU A 615 3.08 28.82 -5.72
N ALA A 616 1.88 29.28 -5.36
CA ALA A 616 1.42 29.33 -3.97
C ALA A 616 1.24 27.95 -3.31
N THR A 617 1.02 26.90 -4.11
CA THR A 617 0.77 25.53 -3.62
C THR A 617 1.95 24.58 -3.85
N ASP A 618 3.07 25.09 -4.36
CA ASP A 618 4.31 24.34 -4.52
C ASP A 618 4.95 24.03 -3.15
N CYS A 619 5.07 22.74 -2.87
CA CYS A 619 5.61 22.19 -1.63
C CYS A 619 7.03 21.64 -1.76
N ALA A 620 7.78 22.02 -2.81
CA ALA A 620 9.17 21.60 -3.01
C ALA A 620 10.11 21.89 -1.82
N PHE A 621 9.78 22.86 -0.95
CA PHE A 621 10.51 23.12 0.28
C PHE A 621 10.58 21.90 1.25
N LEU A 622 9.75 20.89 1.04
CA LEU A 622 9.78 19.64 1.82
C LEU A 622 11.02 18.78 1.55
N ILE A 623 11.82 19.05 0.51
CA ILE A 623 13.11 18.36 0.31
C ILE A 623 13.97 18.50 1.58
N TRP A 624 14.08 19.72 2.10
CA TRP A 624 15.00 20.04 3.19
C TRP A 624 14.38 19.90 4.59
N HIS A 625 13.05 19.95 4.68
CA HIS A 625 12.31 19.90 5.94
C HIS A 625 11.56 18.57 6.16
N GLY A 626 11.34 17.79 5.09
CA GLY A 626 10.66 16.50 5.07
C GLY A 626 11.59 15.31 5.25
N GLN A 627 12.73 15.50 5.93
CA GLN A 627 13.64 14.40 6.26
C GLN A 627 12.89 13.25 6.94
N ARG A 628 13.31 12.01 6.67
CA ARG A 628 12.65 10.80 7.13
C ARG A 628 12.11 10.84 8.58
N PRO A 629 12.85 11.29 9.62
CA PRO A 629 12.33 11.31 10.99
C PRO A 629 11.10 12.22 11.16
N VAL A 630 11.07 13.37 10.48
CA VAL A 630 9.99 14.34 10.54
C VAL A 630 8.73 13.78 9.88
N LEU A 631 8.90 13.16 8.71
CA LEU A 631 7.83 12.48 7.99
C LEU A 631 7.26 11.29 8.78
N GLN A 632 8.13 10.49 9.41
CA GLN A 632 7.72 9.35 10.25
C GLN A 632 6.85 9.77 11.43
N ILE A 633 7.11 10.93 12.05
CA ILE A 633 6.26 11.46 13.15
C ILE A 633 4.83 11.73 12.67
N HIS A 634 4.68 12.34 11.49
CA HIS A 634 3.37 12.65 10.92
C HIS A 634 2.63 11.40 10.46
N LEU A 635 3.33 10.47 9.79
CA LEU A 635 2.75 9.20 9.36
C LEU A 635 2.34 8.31 10.54
N ALA A 636 3.12 8.31 11.62
CA ALA A 636 2.76 7.62 12.85
C ALA A 636 1.53 8.27 13.52
N ASP A 637 1.42 9.60 13.47
CA ASP A 637 0.23 10.30 13.96
C ASP A 637 -1.02 9.92 13.15
N LEU A 638 -0.93 9.92 11.80
CA LEU A 638 -1.99 9.45 10.90
C LEU A 638 -2.39 7.99 11.16
N TYR A 639 -1.43 7.11 11.47
CA TYR A 639 -1.72 5.73 11.83
C TYR A 639 -2.50 5.61 13.15
N THR A 640 -2.22 6.48 14.12
CA THR A 640 -2.87 6.45 15.45
C THR A 640 -4.16 7.26 15.56
N GLY A 641 -4.27 8.36 14.83
CA GLY A 641 -5.41 9.26 14.81
C GLY A 641 -6.40 8.80 13.76
N GLY A 642 -7.38 7.98 14.16
CA GLY A 642 -8.38 7.38 13.27
C GLY A 642 -9.37 8.33 12.59
N GLN A 643 -8.96 9.56 12.23
CA GLN A 643 -9.77 10.53 11.49
C GLN A 643 -9.09 10.94 10.18
N ASP A 644 -9.82 10.76 9.07
CA ASP A 644 -9.50 11.13 7.70
C ASP A 644 -8.20 10.56 7.11
N VAL A 645 -8.15 9.24 6.85
CA VAL A 645 -7.03 8.59 6.13
C VAL A 645 -6.74 9.26 4.79
N ASN A 646 -7.76 9.78 4.12
CA ASN A 646 -7.63 10.42 2.81
C ASN A 646 -6.68 11.63 2.80
N ARG A 647 -6.35 12.17 3.98
CA ARG A 647 -5.29 13.20 4.15
C ARG A 647 -3.93 12.76 3.60
N VAL A 648 -3.66 11.45 3.65
CA VAL A 648 -2.40 10.88 3.16
C VAL A 648 -2.19 11.16 1.66
N HIS A 649 -3.28 11.26 0.86
CA HIS A 649 -3.20 11.60 -0.55
C HIS A 649 -2.66 13.01 -0.77
N TYR A 650 -3.09 13.97 0.04
CA TYR A 650 -2.59 15.36 -0.02
C TYR A 650 -1.15 15.47 0.45
N LEU A 651 -0.75 14.69 1.47
CA LEU A 651 0.63 14.63 1.92
C LEU A 651 1.57 14.13 0.81
N PHE A 652 1.25 13.00 0.16
CA PHE A 652 2.08 12.48 -0.91
C PHE A 652 2.04 13.36 -2.17
N ALA A 653 0.93 14.05 -2.44
CA ALA A 653 0.88 15.08 -3.48
C ALA A 653 1.81 16.27 -3.15
N ALA A 654 1.94 16.66 -1.89
CA ALA A 654 2.90 17.68 -1.46
C ALA A 654 4.35 17.21 -1.59
N LEU A 655 4.62 15.96 -1.22
CA LEU A 655 5.95 15.36 -1.42
C LEU A 655 6.29 15.21 -2.91
N ALA A 656 5.31 14.94 -3.78
CA ALA A 656 5.55 14.80 -5.21
C ALA A 656 6.03 16.08 -5.91
N ASP A 657 5.72 17.26 -5.38
CA ASP A 657 6.28 18.52 -5.89
C ASP A 657 7.81 18.57 -5.76
N ALA A 658 8.34 17.97 -4.70
CA ALA A 658 9.79 17.89 -4.47
C ALA A 658 10.51 17.16 -5.61
N SER A 659 9.96 16.04 -6.11
CA SER A 659 10.53 15.33 -7.27
C SER A 659 10.67 16.25 -8.48
N ARG A 660 9.69 17.14 -8.71
CA ARG A 660 9.76 18.09 -9.82
C ARG A 660 10.91 19.04 -9.63
N PHE A 661 11.16 19.56 -8.43
CA PHE A 661 12.26 20.48 -8.16
C PHE A 661 13.63 19.78 -8.25
N LEU A 662 13.73 18.53 -7.77
CA LEU A 662 14.96 17.73 -7.78
C LEU A 662 15.48 17.39 -9.19
N LEU A 663 14.63 17.40 -10.23
CA LEU A 663 15.08 17.28 -11.63
C LEU A 663 16.06 18.40 -12.06
N GLY A 664 16.21 19.45 -11.25
CA GLY A 664 17.17 20.53 -11.46
C GLY A 664 18.58 20.22 -10.95
N ALA A 665 18.79 19.08 -10.29
CA ALA A 665 20.07 18.66 -9.71
C ALA A 665 21.13 18.35 -10.77
N ARG A 666 21.82 19.38 -11.26
CA ARG A 666 22.87 19.27 -12.30
C ARG A 666 24.18 18.67 -11.79
N HIS A 667 24.38 18.57 -10.47
CA HIS A 667 25.58 17.97 -9.87
C HIS A 667 25.62 16.45 -9.98
N ALA A 668 24.44 15.81 -10.09
CA ALA A 668 24.32 14.36 -10.22
C ALA A 668 24.62 13.87 -11.64
N ALA A 669 24.97 12.59 -11.79
CA ALA A 669 25.18 11.98 -13.11
C ALA A 669 23.88 11.91 -13.91
N SER A 670 22.79 11.54 -13.22
CA SER A 670 21.42 11.63 -13.71
C SER A 670 20.56 12.35 -12.67
N PRO A 671 19.84 13.43 -13.03
CA PRO A 671 18.85 14.05 -12.14
C PRO A 671 17.74 13.09 -11.72
N SER A 672 17.41 12.08 -12.53
CA SER A 672 16.43 11.04 -12.15
C SER A 672 16.90 10.22 -10.95
N GLY A 673 18.21 9.96 -10.84
CA GLY A 673 18.78 9.22 -9.72
C GLY A 673 18.72 9.96 -8.38
N VAL A 674 18.59 11.29 -8.39
CA VAL A 674 18.32 12.09 -7.17
C VAL A 674 16.85 12.00 -6.79
N VAL A 675 15.96 12.07 -7.78
CA VAL A 675 14.51 11.88 -7.57
C VAL A 675 14.23 10.51 -7.00
N GLU A 676 14.76 9.44 -7.61
CA GLU A 676 14.58 8.06 -7.14
C GLU A 676 15.06 7.85 -5.69
N ALA A 677 16.17 8.48 -5.30
CA ALA A 677 16.68 8.42 -3.93
C ALA A 677 15.68 9.04 -2.94
N PHE A 678 15.16 10.22 -3.26
CA PHE A 678 14.15 10.90 -2.43
C PHE A 678 12.83 10.14 -2.36
N GLU A 679 12.34 9.62 -3.49
CA GLU A 679 11.13 8.82 -3.56
C GLU A 679 11.25 7.54 -2.71
N SER A 680 12.39 6.86 -2.80
CA SER A 680 12.70 5.68 -2.00
C SER A 680 12.74 5.98 -0.50
N GLU A 681 13.30 7.12 -0.09
CA GLU A 681 13.33 7.53 1.32
C GLU A 681 11.91 7.76 1.87
N CYS A 682 11.08 8.49 1.13
CA CYS A 682 9.69 8.75 1.49
C CYS A 682 8.84 7.46 1.56
N LEU A 683 9.01 6.57 0.58
CA LEU A 683 8.34 5.27 0.55
C LEU A 683 8.81 4.35 1.68
N SER A 684 10.11 4.37 2.01
CA SER A 684 10.64 3.62 3.15
C SER A 684 10.04 4.11 4.47
N ALA A 685 9.90 5.44 4.64
CA ALA A 685 9.26 6.01 5.83
C ALA A 685 7.81 5.55 5.98
N ALA A 686 7.04 5.52 4.89
CA ALA A 686 5.66 5.05 4.89
C ALA A 686 5.53 3.55 5.14
N ARG A 687 6.42 2.74 4.56
CA ARG A 687 6.47 1.30 4.82
C ARG A 687 6.77 1.01 6.29
N GLU A 688 7.68 1.74 6.92
CA GLU A 688 8.05 1.51 8.32
C GLU A 688 7.06 2.07 9.35
N SER A 689 6.47 3.23 9.08
CA SER A 689 5.59 3.92 10.03
C SER A 689 4.11 3.57 9.89
N VAL A 690 3.69 3.07 8.72
CA VAL A 690 2.27 2.73 8.45
C VAL A 690 2.12 1.26 8.07
N VAL A 691 2.79 0.79 7.00
CA VAL A 691 2.55 -0.56 6.45
C VAL A 691 2.98 -1.65 7.43
N ALA A 692 4.20 -1.58 7.96
CA ALA A 692 4.73 -2.60 8.86
C ALA A 692 4.00 -2.66 10.22
N PRO A 693 3.61 -1.54 10.85
CA PRO A 693 2.70 -1.56 12.00
C PRO A 693 1.33 -2.13 11.65
N LEU A 694 0.74 -1.74 10.52
CA LEU A 694 -0.56 -2.25 10.08
C LEU A 694 -0.54 -3.77 9.88
N CYS A 695 0.48 -4.29 9.20
CA CYS A 695 0.68 -5.73 8.99
C CYS A 695 0.78 -6.48 10.32
N ARG A 696 1.61 -5.98 11.25
CA ARG A 696 1.81 -6.58 12.57
C ARG A 696 0.56 -6.55 13.43
N ASP A 697 -0.16 -5.42 13.46
CA ASP A 697 -1.36 -5.26 14.29
C ASP A 697 -2.51 -6.11 13.77
N VAL A 698 -2.71 -6.19 12.44
CA VAL A 698 -3.70 -7.09 11.82
C VAL A 698 -3.36 -8.55 12.10
N GLU A 699 -2.11 -8.97 11.89
CA GLU A 699 -1.66 -10.33 12.17
C GLU A 699 -1.83 -10.70 13.66
N THR A 700 -1.49 -9.77 14.55
CA THR A 700 -1.61 -9.95 16.00
C THR A 700 -3.07 -10.09 16.42
N ASP A 701 -3.98 -9.25 15.90
CA ASP A 701 -5.41 -9.37 16.18
C ASP A 701 -5.98 -10.71 15.70
N LEU A 702 -5.63 -11.13 14.47
CA LEU A 702 -6.06 -12.43 13.93
C LEU A 702 -5.57 -13.60 14.79
N ARG A 703 -4.30 -13.57 15.24
CA ARG A 703 -3.75 -14.62 16.12
C ARG A 703 -4.46 -14.65 17.47
N LEU A 704 -4.63 -13.48 18.09
CA LEU A 704 -5.26 -13.38 19.41
C LEU A 704 -6.70 -13.91 19.38
N GLN A 705 -7.43 -13.67 18.29
CA GLN A 705 -8.82 -14.13 18.17
C GLN A 705 -8.94 -15.64 18.01
N ILE A 706 -8.09 -16.26 17.20
CA ILE A 706 -8.10 -17.73 17.08
C ILE A 706 -7.71 -18.39 18.39
N HIS A 707 -6.70 -17.82 19.05
CA HIS A 707 -6.21 -18.30 20.34
C HIS A 707 -7.01 -17.76 21.53
N ALA A 708 -8.16 -17.12 21.31
CA ALA A 708 -8.99 -16.59 22.40
C ALA A 708 -9.46 -17.69 23.37
N HIS A 709 -9.63 -18.91 22.88
CA HIS A 709 -9.95 -20.09 23.69
C HIS A 709 -8.84 -20.48 24.68
N LEU A 710 -7.60 -20.02 24.49
CA LEU A 710 -6.47 -20.26 25.39
C LEU A 710 -6.43 -19.29 26.59
N GLN A 711 -7.39 -18.35 26.69
CA GLN A 711 -7.52 -17.41 27.81
C GLN A 711 -6.21 -16.65 28.15
N LEU A 712 -5.45 -16.25 27.12
CA LEU A 712 -4.10 -15.71 27.27
C LEU A 712 -4.04 -14.29 27.88
N ASP A 713 -5.16 -13.56 27.97
CA ASP A 713 -5.34 -12.33 28.78
C ASP A 713 -6.82 -11.87 28.76
N ASP A 714 -7.31 -11.30 29.86
CA ASP A 714 -8.67 -10.71 30.00
C ASP A 714 -8.74 -9.30 29.35
N ARG A 715 -8.58 -9.23 28.02
CA ARG A 715 -8.61 -7.96 27.26
C ARG A 715 -10.02 -7.61 26.83
N ASN A 716 -10.82 -7.13 27.78
CA ASN A 716 -12.11 -6.54 27.47
C ASN A 716 -11.93 -5.37 26.45
N PRO A 717 -12.55 -5.42 25.26
CA PRO A 717 -12.40 -4.40 24.21
C PRO A 717 -12.87 -3.01 24.65
N LEU A 718 -13.73 -2.92 25.67
CA LEU A 718 -14.18 -1.66 26.27
C LEU A 718 -13.17 -1.03 27.24
N ARG A 719 -12.19 -1.81 27.74
CA ARG A 719 -11.15 -1.34 28.67
C ARG A 719 -9.85 -0.98 27.98
N VAL A 720 -9.44 -1.76 26.97
CA VAL A 720 -8.16 -1.55 26.26
C VAL A 720 -8.32 -0.65 25.02
N GLY A 721 -9.55 -0.54 24.49
CA GLY A 721 -9.85 0.18 23.26
C GLY A 721 -9.39 -0.62 22.03
N ARG A 722 -10.32 -1.07 21.19
CA ARG A 722 -9.98 -1.66 19.89
C ARG A 722 -9.72 -0.53 18.89
N ARG A 723 -8.52 -0.50 18.30
CA ARG A 723 -8.24 0.42 17.17
C ARG A 723 -9.00 -0.09 15.95
N ASP A 724 -9.83 0.75 15.36
CA ASP A 724 -10.42 0.46 14.07
C ASP A 724 -9.31 0.54 13.02
N LEU A 725 -8.89 -0.58 12.44
CA LEU A 725 -7.90 -0.60 11.34
C LEU A 725 -8.57 -0.63 9.96
N VAL A 726 -9.90 -0.81 9.91
CA VAL A 726 -10.66 -0.97 8.67
C VAL A 726 -10.56 0.31 7.83
N HIS A 727 -10.63 1.47 8.46
CA HIS A 727 -10.50 2.77 7.77
C HIS A 727 -9.20 2.87 6.93
N LEU A 728 -8.06 2.35 7.43
CA LEU A 728 -6.79 2.31 6.68
C LEU A 728 -6.83 1.31 5.51
N LEU A 729 -7.46 0.16 5.70
CA LEU A 729 -7.60 -0.88 4.67
C LEU A 729 -8.64 -0.51 3.58
N THR A 730 -9.56 0.40 3.89
CA THR A 730 -10.50 0.98 2.93
C THR A 730 -9.95 2.18 2.17
N CYS A 731 -8.77 2.66 2.53
CA CYS A 731 -8.11 3.76 1.82
C CYS A 731 -7.86 3.37 0.36
N ARG A 732 -8.14 4.29 -0.56
CA ARG A 732 -7.86 4.07 -1.98
C ARG A 732 -6.35 4.02 -2.22
N PRO A 733 -5.89 3.40 -3.32
CA PRO A 733 -4.47 3.40 -3.67
C PRO A 733 -3.88 4.81 -3.62
N ILE A 734 -2.85 5.00 -2.80
CA ILE A 734 -2.20 6.28 -2.59
C ILE A 734 -1.23 6.48 -3.74
N ARG A 735 -1.43 7.52 -4.55
CA ARG A 735 -0.46 7.91 -5.57
C ARG A 735 0.81 8.41 -4.88
N THR A 736 1.88 7.65 -5.00
CA THR A 736 3.21 7.96 -4.50
C THR A 736 4.11 8.27 -5.68
N PHE A 737 4.23 9.55 -6.02
CA PHE A 737 4.99 10.00 -7.19
C PHE A 737 4.50 9.34 -8.49
N GLN A 738 5.32 8.53 -9.15
CA GLN A 738 4.98 7.75 -10.36
C GLN A 738 4.39 6.35 -10.07
N THR A 739 4.26 5.97 -8.79
CA THR A 739 3.79 4.64 -8.36
C THR A 739 2.53 4.75 -7.50
N TYR A 740 1.92 3.61 -7.17
CA TYR A 740 0.76 3.53 -6.28
C TYR A 740 1.08 2.62 -5.09
N LEU A 741 0.84 3.12 -3.89
CA LEU A 741 0.90 2.36 -2.65
C LEU A 741 -0.53 1.94 -2.26
N ASN A 742 -0.83 0.65 -2.36
CA ASN A 742 -2.10 0.09 -1.91
C ASN A 742 -1.90 -0.62 -0.57
N LEU A 743 -2.33 0.01 0.52
CA LEU A 743 -2.18 -0.52 1.87
C LEU A 743 -2.83 -1.90 2.04
N LYS A 744 -3.99 -2.12 1.41
CA LYS A 744 -4.70 -3.39 1.46
C LYS A 744 -3.89 -4.51 0.80
N ALA A 745 -3.38 -4.26 -0.40
CA ALA A 745 -2.60 -5.25 -1.15
C ALA A 745 -1.27 -5.61 -0.45
N GLU A 746 -0.61 -4.64 0.18
CA GLU A 746 0.62 -4.88 0.96
C GLU A 746 0.34 -5.78 2.18
N VAL A 747 -0.78 -5.58 2.87
CA VAL A 747 -1.19 -6.44 4.00
C VAL A 747 -1.57 -7.84 3.52
N GLU A 748 -2.30 -7.96 2.40
CA GLU A 748 -2.63 -9.26 1.79
C GLU A 748 -1.35 -10.03 1.43
N ALA A 749 -0.41 -9.39 0.73
CA ALA A 749 0.87 -10.01 0.36
C ALA A 749 1.72 -10.40 1.57
N TYR A 750 1.74 -9.58 2.63
CA TYR A 750 2.44 -9.89 3.87
C TYR A 750 1.85 -11.13 4.57
N LEU A 751 0.52 -11.19 4.72
CA LEU A 751 -0.16 -12.30 5.37
C LEU A 751 -0.01 -13.58 4.55
N ASP A 752 -0.18 -13.53 3.22
CA ASP A 752 0.02 -14.68 2.33
C ASP A 752 1.43 -15.25 2.45
N ARG A 753 2.45 -14.39 2.37
CA ARG A 753 3.85 -14.80 2.53
C ARG A 753 4.11 -15.40 3.91
N THR A 754 3.54 -14.81 4.96
CA THR A 754 3.74 -15.25 6.33
C THR A 754 3.06 -16.59 6.58
N PHE A 755 1.80 -16.75 6.18
CA PHE A 755 1.05 -18.00 6.35
C PHE A 755 1.67 -19.13 5.51
N TYR A 756 2.12 -18.84 4.30
CA TYR A 756 2.85 -19.80 3.47
C TYR A 756 4.14 -20.26 4.16
N ASN A 757 5.02 -19.32 4.55
CA ASN A 757 6.30 -19.64 5.18
C ASN A 757 6.11 -20.40 6.50
N LEU A 758 5.17 -20.00 7.35
CA LEU A 758 4.90 -20.70 8.60
C LEU A 758 4.33 -22.10 8.37
N THR A 759 3.46 -22.27 7.37
CA THR A 759 2.96 -23.60 6.98
C THR A 759 4.08 -24.50 6.44
N THR A 760 5.10 -23.93 5.77
CA THR A 760 6.28 -24.70 5.33
C THR A 760 7.14 -25.20 6.50
N VAL A 761 7.15 -24.48 7.62
CA VAL A 761 7.88 -24.87 8.84
C VAL A 761 7.06 -25.88 9.66
N ALA A 762 5.77 -25.62 9.85
CA ALA A 762 4.85 -26.43 10.64
C ALA A 762 3.60 -26.80 9.82
N LEU A 763 3.72 -27.90 9.07
CA LEU A 763 2.66 -28.41 8.19
C LEU A 763 1.34 -28.76 8.91
N HIS A 764 1.28 -28.82 10.25
CA HIS A 764 0.05 -29.10 11.01
C HIS A 764 -0.79 -27.84 11.25
N ASP A 765 -0.17 -26.66 11.25
CA ASP A 765 -0.82 -25.39 11.59
C ASP A 765 -1.61 -24.78 10.42
N TRP A 766 -1.62 -25.45 9.26
CA TRP A 766 -2.34 -24.99 8.07
C TRP A 766 -3.83 -24.73 8.33
N ARG A 767 -4.46 -25.47 9.26
CA ARG A 767 -5.88 -25.27 9.65
C ARG A 767 -6.05 -23.96 10.39
N THR A 768 -5.18 -23.68 11.36
CA THR A 768 -5.13 -22.43 12.10
C THR A 768 -5.00 -21.25 11.14
N TYR A 769 -4.10 -21.34 10.14
CA TYR A 769 -3.95 -20.28 9.14
C TYR A 769 -5.15 -20.16 8.18
N ALA A 770 -5.85 -21.26 7.86
CA ALA A 770 -7.08 -21.22 7.06
C ALA A 770 -8.24 -20.53 7.82
N GLU A 771 -8.31 -20.73 9.13
CA GLU A 771 -9.22 -20.00 10.02
C GLU A 771 -8.83 -18.51 10.12
N MET A 772 -7.54 -18.19 10.21
CA MET A 772 -7.05 -16.79 10.21
C MET A 772 -7.45 -16.08 8.92
N LYS A 773 -7.34 -16.78 7.78
CA LYS A 773 -7.81 -16.26 6.49
C LYS A 773 -9.30 -15.94 6.51
N SER A 774 -10.13 -16.84 7.04
CA SER A 774 -11.58 -16.64 7.11
C SER A 774 -11.93 -15.42 7.98
N LEU A 775 -11.25 -15.25 9.11
CA LEU A 775 -11.40 -14.08 9.99
C LEU A 775 -10.92 -12.79 9.31
N ALA A 776 -9.79 -12.83 8.61
CA ALA A 776 -9.26 -11.68 7.87
C ALA A 776 -10.24 -11.19 6.80
N GLN A 777 -10.90 -12.11 6.10
CA GLN A 777 -11.92 -11.78 5.11
C GLN A 777 -13.17 -11.16 5.76
N GLN A 778 -13.64 -11.70 6.88
CA GLN A 778 -14.84 -11.21 7.55
C GLN A 778 -14.64 -9.85 8.23
N GLN A 779 -13.53 -9.65 8.94
CA GLN A 779 -13.30 -8.44 9.74
C GLN A 779 -12.68 -7.30 8.96
N TYR A 780 -11.73 -7.62 8.08
CA TYR A 780 -10.91 -6.63 7.39
C TYR A 780 -11.15 -6.58 5.88
N ARG A 781 -12.00 -7.45 5.34
CA ARG A 781 -12.26 -7.61 3.89
C ARG A 781 -10.99 -7.91 3.08
N LEU A 782 -10.03 -8.61 3.70
CA LEU A 782 -8.79 -9.06 3.07
C LEU A 782 -9.02 -10.36 2.30
N TYR A 783 -8.48 -10.46 1.09
CA TYR A 783 -8.58 -11.63 0.25
C TYR A 783 -7.24 -12.35 0.20
N LEU A 784 -7.11 -13.44 0.97
CA LEU A 784 -5.87 -14.21 1.07
C LEU A 784 -5.93 -15.51 0.26
N ILE A 785 -4.77 -15.98 -0.18
CA ILE A 785 -4.60 -17.27 -0.87
C ILE A 785 -4.77 -18.40 0.15
N GLU A 786 -5.13 -19.60 -0.32
CA GLU A 786 -5.21 -20.76 0.58
C GLU A 786 -3.81 -21.15 1.10
N PRO A 787 -3.63 -21.33 2.42
CA PRO A 787 -2.31 -21.58 3.00
C PRO A 787 -1.85 -23.04 2.88
N HIS A 788 -2.66 -23.94 2.29
CA HIS A 788 -2.33 -25.35 2.24
C HIS A 788 -1.27 -25.65 1.16
N LEU A 789 -0.27 -26.46 1.51
CA LEU A 789 0.74 -26.94 0.55
C LEU A 789 0.19 -28.13 -0.25
N PRO A 790 0.38 -28.18 -1.58
CA PRO A 790 -0.01 -29.33 -2.37
C PRO A 790 0.75 -30.59 -1.91
N SER A 791 0.01 -31.65 -1.56
CA SER A 791 0.41 -33.07 -1.56
C SER A 791 1.13 -33.75 -0.37
N GLN A 792 1.41 -33.12 0.78
CA GLN A 792 1.97 -33.87 1.93
C GLN A 792 1.40 -33.42 3.29
N GLN A 793 0.34 -34.10 3.75
CA GLN A 793 -0.19 -33.96 5.12
C GLN A 793 0.60 -34.85 6.10
N LEU A 794 0.86 -34.33 7.30
CA LEU A 794 1.85 -34.75 8.32
C LEU A 794 1.82 -36.20 8.84
N GLU A 795 0.83 -37.02 8.51
CA GLU A 795 0.76 -38.40 9.00
C GLU A 795 1.61 -39.30 8.09
N GLN A 796 2.91 -39.42 8.38
CA GLN A 796 3.89 -40.31 7.74
C GLN A 796 3.54 -41.81 7.94
N GLY A 797 2.42 -42.25 7.38
CA GLY A 797 2.07 -43.66 7.22
C GLY A 797 2.32 -44.13 5.78
N LEU A 798 2.43 -45.45 5.60
CA LEU A 798 2.38 -46.05 4.27
C LEU A 798 1.07 -45.66 3.57
N ASP A 799 1.17 -45.19 2.34
CA ASP A 799 0.01 -44.85 1.52
C ASP A 799 -0.82 -46.12 1.26
N VAL A 800 -2.16 -46.00 1.29
CA VAL A 800 -3.09 -47.07 0.89
C VAL A 800 -2.71 -47.65 -0.47
N LEU A 801 -2.24 -46.85 -1.43
CA LEU A 801 -1.78 -47.31 -2.74
C LEU A 801 -0.59 -48.27 -2.66
N GLU A 802 0.36 -47.97 -1.79
CA GLU A 802 1.56 -48.78 -1.59
C GLU A 802 1.23 -50.09 -0.86
N ILE A 803 0.36 -50.03 0.14
CA ILE A 803 -0.14 -51.19 0.87
C ILE A 803 -0.92 -52.12 -0.07
N MET A 804 -1.79 -51.56 -0.91
CA MET A 804 -2.54 -52.30 -1.93
C MET A 804 -1.60 -53.09 -2.85
N ARG A 805 -0.55 -52.44 -3.39
CA ARG A 805 0.38 -53.06 -4.34
C ARG A 805 1.17 -54.20 -3.70
N ASN A 806 1.45 -54.08 -2.40
CA ASN A 806 2.27 -55.03 -1.63
C ASN A 806 1.47 -55.72 -0.51
N ILE A 807 0.18 -56.01 -0.74
CA ILE A 807 -0.72 -56.54 0.30
C ILE A 807 -0.20 -57.84 0.94
N ASN A 808 0.48 -58.68 0.16
CA ASN A 808 1.14 -59.91 0.61
C ASN A 808 2.24 -59.65 1.65
N VAL A 809 2.98 -58.55 1.51
CA VAL A 809 4.01 -58.14 2.47
C VAL A 809 3.36 -57.53 3.70
N PHE A 810 2.34 -56.68 3.50
CA PHE A 810 1.64 -55.99 4.57
C PHE A 810 1.00 -56.94 5.58
N VAL A 811 0.14 -57.85 5.13
CA VAL A 811 -0.58 -58.79 6.02
C VAL A 811 0.34 -59.81 6.71
N ALA A 812 1.57 -60.00 6.19
CA ALA A 812 2.59 -60.85 6.81
C ALA A 812 3.43 -60.09 7.85
N LYS A 813 3.74 -58.81 7.61
CA LYS A 813 4.60 -57.99 8.47
C LYS A 813 3.86 -57.19 9.54
N TYR A 814 2.55 -57.01 9.43
CA TYR A 814 1.74 -56.27 10.40
C TYR A 814 0.82 -57.18 11.21
N LEU A 815 0.55 -56.78 12.45
CA LEU A 815 -0.39 -57.40 13.38
C LEU A 815 -1.64 -56.55 13.48
N TYR A 816 -2.80 -57.18 13.34
CA TYR A 816 -4.08 -56.50 13.44
C TYR A 816 -4.62 -56.51 14.86
N ASN A 817 -5.04 -55.35 15.36
CA ASN A 817 -5.81 -55.21 16.59
C ASN A 817 -7.26 -54.88 16.24
N LEU A 818 -8.18 -55.78 16.61
CA LEU A 818 -9.59 -55.72 16.24
C LEU A 818 -10.34 -54.58 16.97
N ASN A 819 -9.93 -54.30 18.22
CA ASN A 819 -10.61 -53.36 19.11
C ASN A 819 -10.25 -51.91 18.75
N ASN A 820 -8.96 -51.63 18.61
CA ASN A 820 -8.48 -50.28 18.31
C ASN A 820 -8.53 -49.96 16.80
N GLN A 821 -8.75 -50.96 15.94
CA GLN A 821 -8.64 -50.84 14.48
C GLN A 821 -7.30 -50.21 14.07
N ILE A 822 -6.21 -50.82 14.53
CA ILE A 822 -4.85 -50.38 14.21
C ILE A 822 -4.03 -51.59 13.74
N PHE A 823 -3.21 -51.38 12.71
CA PHE A 823 -2.13 -52.30 12.36
C PHE A 823 -0.82 -51.84 12.97
N VAL A 824 -0.07 -52.77 13.57
CA VAL A 824 1.25 -52.51 14.15
C VAL A 824 2.29 -53.39 13.47
N GLU A 825 3.40 -52.79 13.05
CA GLU A 825 4.51 -53.52 12.43
C GLU A 825 5.15 -54.52 13.41
N LYS A 826 5.43 -55.76 12.96
CA LYS A 826 6.01 -56.83 13.81
C LYS A 826 7.44 -56.54 14.26
N ALA A 827 8.24 -55.94 13.39
CA ALA A 827 9.62 -55.57 13.65
C ALA A 827 10.04 -54.50 12.63
N SER A 828 10.75 -53.48 13.10
CA SER A 828 11.30 -52.41 12.26
C SER A 828 12.79 -52.26 12.53
N ASN A 829 13.55 -51.83 11.52
CA ASN A 829 14.94 -51.39 11.70
C ASN A 829 15.03 -50.01 12.38
N ASN A 830 13.89 -49.30 12.47
CA ASN A 830 13.77 -47.99 13.11
C ASN A 830 13.57 -48.11 14.63
N LYS A 831 13.84 -47.02 15.37
CA LYS A 831 13.60 -46.94 16.83
C LYS A 831 12.12 -47.09 17.21
N HIS A 832 11.20 -46.90 16.26
CA HIS A 832 9.76 -46.96 16.43
C HIS A 832 9.13 -47.93 15.42
N LEU A 833 8.04 -48.58 15.80
CA LEU A 833 7.23 -49.44 14.91
C LEU A 833 6.23 -48.57 14.15
N ASN A 834 6.06 -48.82 12.86
CA ASN A 834 5.04 -48.13 12.07
C ASN A 834 3.64 -48.60 12.48
N THR A 835 2.68 -47.66 12.56
CA THR A 835 1.27 -47.96 12.83
C THR A 835 0.37 -47.39 11.74
N ILE A 836 -0.70 -48.14 11.42
CA ILE A 836 -1.70 -47.70 10.44
C ILE A 836 -3.05 -47.66 11.14
N ASN A 837 -3.65 -46.47 11.16
CA ASN A 837 -4.92 -46.20 11.81
C ASN A 837 -5.96 -45.74 10.77
N ILE A 838 -7.19 -45.52 11.24
CA ILE A 838 -8.30 -45.05 10.39
C ILE A 838 -8.01 -43.68 9.76
N ARG A 839 -7.29 -42.79 10.44
CA ARG A 839 -6.97 -41.43 9.97
C ARG A 839 -5.98 -41.45 8.79
N HIS A 840 -4.95 -42.31 8.85
CA HIS A 840 -3.97 -42.52 7.78
C HIS A 840 -4.67 -42.96 6.48
N VAL A 841 -5.62 -43.90 6.62
CA VAL A 841 -6.43 -44.38 5.50
C VAL A 841 -7.37 -43.30 4.98
N ALA A 842 -8.04 -42.55 5.86
CA ALA A 842 -8.93 -41.45 5.47
C ALA A 842 -8.16 -40.34 4.72
N ASN A 843 -6.93 -40.02 5.12
CA ASN A 843 -6.09 -39.05 4.43
C ASN A 843 -5.66 -39.55 3.05
N SER A 844 -5.29 -40.82 2.92
CA SER A 844 -4.95 -41.43 1.62
C SER A 844 -6.15 -41.39 0.66
N ILE A 845 -7.36 -41.65 1.17
CA ILE A 845 -8.61 -41.53 0.39
C ILE A 845 -8.89 -40.07 0.01
N ARG A 846 -8.60 -39.10 0.89
CA ARG A 846 -8.75 -37.67 0.59
C ARG A 846 -7.83 -37.22 -0.55
N THR A 847 -6.58 -37.70 -0.56
CA THR A 847 -5.58 -37.34 -1.58
C THR A 847 -5.92 -37.91 -2.95
N HIS A 848 -6.36 -39.17 -3.00
CA HIS A 848 -6.45 -39.91 -4.25
C HIS A 848 -7.89 -40.27 -4.69
N GLY A 849 -8.89 -39.95 -3.87
CA GLY A 849 -10.31 -40.19 -4.13
C GLY A 849 -10.84 -41.52 -3.60
N THR A 850 -12.17 -41.60 -3.48
CA THR A 850 -12.90 -42.78 -2.97
C THR A 850 -12.78 -44.03 -3.86
N GLY A 851 -12.43 -43.87 -5.14
CA GLY A 851 -12.27 -44.99 -6.08
C GLY A 851 -11.20 -46.02 -5.69
N ILE A 852 -10.25 -45.65 -4.83
CA ILE A 852 -9.24 -46.59 -4.32
C ILE A 852 -9.83 -47.63 -3.38
N MET A 853 -10.95 -47.35 -2.72
CA MET A 853 -11.62 -48.32 -1.85
C MET A 853 -12.00 -49.58 -2.62
N ASN A 854 -12.72 -49.45 -3.73
CA ASN A 854 -13.12 -50.56 -4.61
C ASN A 854 -11.91 -51.30 -5.18
N THR A 855 -10.90 -50.56 -5.61
CA THR A 855 -9.66 -51.14 -6.13
C THR A 855 -8.94 -51.98 -5.06
N THR A 856 -8.87 -51.48 -3.83
CA THR A 856 -8.21 -52.15 -2.71
C THR A 856 -8.93 -53.44 -2.30
N VAL A 857 -10.27 -53.43 -2.31
CA VAL A 857 -11.09 -54.63 -2.07
C VAL A 857 -10.84 -55.69 -3.15
N ASN A 858 -10.71 -55.29 -4.43
CA ASN A 858 -10.39 -56.21 -5.53
C ASN A 858 -8.99 -56.84 -5.38
N TYR A 859 -7.95 -56.05 -5.05
CA TYR A 859 -6.62 -56.62 -4.76
C TYR A 859 -6.64 -57.58 -3.57
N THR A 860 -7.46 -57.27 -2.55
CA THR A 860 -7.67 -58.16 -1.41
C THR A 860 -8.35 -59.47 -1.83
N TYR A 861 -9.37 -59.41 -2.68
CA TYR A 861 -10.01 -60.59 -3.25
C TYR A 861 -9.01 -61.49 -4.00
N GLN A 862 -8.16 -60.90 -4.86
CA GLN A 862 -7.14 -61.66 -5.61
C GLN A 862 -6.12 -62.32 -4.67
N TYR A 863 -5.73 -61.62 -3.60
CA TYR A 863 -4.85 -62.16 -2.57
C TYR A 863 -5.50 -63.33 -1.81
N LEU A 864 -6.76 -63.17 -1.38
CA LEU A 864 -7.52 -64.22 -0.70
C LEU A 864 -7.68 -65.47 -1.56
N ARG A 865 -7.95 -65.32 -2.86
CA ARG A 865 -8.03 -66.45 -3.80
C ARG A 865 -6.77 -67.31 -3.78
N LYS A 866 -5.57 -66.68 -3.79
CA LYS A 866 -4.29 -67.39 -3.70
C LYS A 866 -4.10 -68.09 -2.35
N LYS A 867 -4.49 -67.44 -1.25
CA LYS A 867 -4.37 -68.03 0.10
C LYS A 867 -5.36 -69.17 0.34
N PHE A 868 -6.57 -69.07 -0.18
CA PHE A 868 -7.55 -70.13 -0.08
C PHE A 868 -7.20 -71.38 -0.89
N PHE A 869 -6.45 -71.23 -1.99
CA PHE A 869 -5.87 -72.38 -2.69
C PHE A 869 -4.92 -73.17 -1.77
N ILE A 870 -4.00 -72.47 -1.08
CA ILE A 870 -3.08 -73.08 -0.09
C ILE A 870 -3.86 -73.68 1.09
N PHE A 871 -4.89 -72.98 1.56
CA PHE A 871 -5.77 -73.46 2.64
C PHE A 871 -6.46 -74.78 2.26
N SER A 872 -6.97 -74.87 1.03
CA SER A 872 -7.61 -76.09 0.52
C SER A 872 -6.63 -77.24 0.39
N GLN A 873 -5.41 -76.99 -0.12
CA GLN A 873 -4.34 -77.98 -0.20
C GLN A 873 -3.98 -78.54 1.18
N PHE A 874 -3.85 -77.68 2.19
CA PHE A 874 -3.57 -78.09 3.58
C PHE A 874 -4.64 -79.04 4.12
N MET A 875 -5.92 -78.73 3.89
CA MET A 875 -7.03 -79.56 4.34
C MET A 875 -7.20 -80.86 3.54
N PHE A 876 -6.61 -80.94 2.35
CA PHE A 876 -6.64 -82.13 1.49
C PHE A 876 -5.55 -83.14 1.86
N ASP A 877 -4.51 -82.72 2.60
CA ASP A 877 -3.44 -83.59 3.07
C ASP A 877 -3.98 -84.79 3.87
N GLU A 878 -3.60 -86.00 3.46
CA GLU A 878 -4.11 -87.25 4.04
C GLU A 878 -3.77 -87.39 5.54
N HIS A 879 -2.63 -86.87 6.01
CA HIS A 879 -2.26 -86.92 7.43
C HIS A 879 -3.17 -86.04 8.30
N ILE A 880 -3.65 -84.91 7.77
CA ILE A 880 -4.58 -84.00 8.45
C ILE A 880 -6.01 -84.55 8.35
N LYS A 881 -6.45 -84.90 7.14
CA LYS A 881 -7.79 -85.40 6.85
C LYS A 881 -8.12 -86.67 7.65
N ALA A 882 -7.22 -87.65 7.72
CA ALA A 882 -7.45 -88.90 8.46
C ALA A 882 -7.63 -88.65 9.98
N ARG A 883 -6.85 -87.72 10.56
CA ARG A 883 -6.95 -87.36 11.99
C ARG A 883 -8.25 -86.61 12.30
N LEU A 884 -8.67 -85.70 11.43
CA LEU A 884 -9.93 -84.96 11.59
C LEU A 884 -11.16 -85.88 11.50
N ILE A 885 -11.15 -86.87 10.60
CA ILE A 885 -12.24 -87.86 10.52
C ILE A 885 -12.30 -88.70 11.80
N LYS A 886 -11.15 -89.10 12.36
CA LYS A 886 -11.07 -89.87 13.61
C LYS A 886 -11.57 -89.06 14.82
N ASP A 887 -11.27 -87.77 14.88
CA ASP A 887 -11.71 -86.88 15.96
C ASP A 887 -13.20 -86.54 15.85
N ARG A 888 -13.69 -86.32 14.63
CA ARG A 888 -15.12 -86.15 14.36
C ARG A 888 -15.93 -87.39 14.71
N ARG A 889 -15.45 -88.59 14.33
CA ARG A 889 -16.14 -89.86 14.62
C ARG A 889 -16.27 -90.09 16.13
N HIS A 890 -15.20 -89.89 16.89
CA HIS A 890 -15.26 -90.01 18.35
C HIS A 890 -16.19 -88.99 19.00
N PHE A 891 -16.22 -87.74 18.50
CA PHE A 891 -17.16 -86.75 19.00
C PHE A 891 -18.62 -87.16 18.74
N LEU A 892 -18.92 -87.72 17.55
CA LEU A 892 -20.24 -88.24 17.19
C LEU A 892 -20.62 -89.53 17.95
N GLU A 893 -19.67 -90.42 18.24
CA GLU A 893 -19.90 -91.65 19.02
C GLU A 893 -20.20 -91.31 20.50
N ASN A 894 -19.42 -90.40 21.10
CA ASN A 894 -19.69 -89.92 22.46
C ASN A 894 -20.97 -89.07 22.57
N HIS A 895 -21.48 -88.53 21.45
CA HIS A 895 -22.78 -87.86 21.38
C HIS A 895 -23.96 -88.82 21.54
N VAL A 896 -23.80 -90.10 21.22
CA VAL A 896 -24.89 -91.10 21.20
C VAL A 896 -25.00 -91.85 22.53
N GLU A 897 -23.90 -92.05 23.26
CA GLU A 897 -23.89 -92.85 24.51
C GLU A 897 -24.02 -92.03 25.81
N GLY A 898 -23.72 -90.73 25.79
CA GLY A 898 -23.76 -89.87 26.99
C GLY A 898 -24.97 -88.93 27.01
N GLY A 899 -26.00 -89.26 27.78
CA GLY A 899 -27.14 -88.36 28.03
C GLY A 899 -26.69 -86.95 28.44
N ALA A 900 -27.46 -85.93 28.00
CA ALA A 900 -27.30 -84.46 28.00
C ALA A 900 -26.45 -83.68 29.03
N LYS A 901 -25.68 -84.27 29.94
CA LYS A 901 -24.97 -83.58 31.02
C LYS A 901 -23.47 -83.35 30.83
N ASP A 902 -22.82 -83.87 29.77
CA ASP A 902 -21.39 -83.55 29.51
C ASP A 902 -21.00 -83.54 28.02
N GLN A 903 -21.68 -82.69 27.25
CA GLN A 903 -21.45 -82.47 25.81
C GLN A 903 -20.29 -81.48 25.58
N MET A 904 -19.03 -81.92 25.68
CA MET A 904 -17.87 -81.04 25.46
C MET A 904 -16.74 -81.76 24.72
N PHE A 905 -16.12 -81.10 23.74
CA PHE A 905 -14.94 -81.64 23.06
C PHE A 905 -13.73 -81.67 24.04
N PRO A 906 -13.06 -82.82 24.27
CA PRO A 906 -12.00 -82.93 25.28
C PRO A 906 -10.75 -82.11 24.97
N PHE A 907 -10.24 -81.36 25.96
CA PHE A 907 -9.03 -80.56 25.83
C PHE A 907 -7.79 -81.40 25.53
N GLU A 908 -7.64 -82.55 26.20
CA GLU A 908 -6.48 -83.44 26.07
C GLU A 908 -6.34 -83.97 24.64
N ARG A 909 -7.45 -84.06 23.90
CA ARG A 909 -7.46 -84.53 22.51
C ARG A 909 -7.00 -83.44 21.55
N ALA A 910 -7.44 -82.20 21.73
CA ALA A 910 -6.93 -81.06 20.96
C ALA A 910 -5.43 -80.83 21.21
N ASP A 911 -4.97 -80.98 22.45
CA ASP A 911 -3.55 -80.88 22.81
C ASP A 911 -2.72 -82.05 22.23
N LYS A 912 -3.24 -83.29 22.28
CA LYS A 912 -2.63 -84.44 21.60
C LYS A 912 -2.56 -84.25 20.08
N PHE A 913 -3.58 -83.65 19.47
CA PHE A 913 -3.58 -83.34 18.04
C PHE A 913 -2.49 -82.31 17.70
N ASN A 914 -2.39 -81.21 18.47
CA ASN A 914 -1.34 -80.20 18.33
C ASN A 914 0.06 -80.83 18.48
N LYS A 915 0.30 -81.61 19.55
CA LYS A 915 1.58 -82.30 19.79
C LYS A 915 1.90 -83.37 18.74
N GLY A 916 0.91 -84.12 18.29
CA GLY A 916 1.06 -85.17 17.27
C GLY A 916 1.32 -84.65 15.86
N ILE A 917 0.99 -83.39 15.56
CA ILE A 917 1.42 -82.74 14.32
C ILE A 917 2.88 -82.28 14.40
N ARG A 918 3.39 -81.91 15.58
CA ARG A 918 4.82 -81.56 15.73
C ARG A 918 5.77 -82.70 15.36
N GLN A 919 5.32 -83.95 15.47
CA GLN A 919 6.08 -85.15 15.09
C GLN A 919 6.18 -85.37 13.57
N LEU A 920 5.40 -84.64 12.75
CA LEU A 920 5.44 -84.74 11.28
C LEU A 920 6.60 -83.94 10.65
N GLY A 921 7.38 -83.20 11.46
CA GLY A 921 8.52 -82.40 11.02
C GLY A 921 8.35 -80.92 11.33
N VAL A 922 9.48 -80.23 11.42
CA VAL A 922 9.60 -78.77 11.61
C VAL A 922 10.34 -78.22 10.40
N THR A 923 9.90 -77.09 9.86
CA THR A 923 10.59 -76.44 8.72
C THR A 923 11.90 -75.77 9.15
N ASP A 924 12.71 -75.35 8.18
CA ASP A 924 13.99 -74.63 8.42
C ASP A 924 13.83 -73.37 9.29
N GLU A 925 12.62 -72.78 9.33
CA GLU A 925 12.27 -71.62 10.15
C GLU A 925 11.84 -71.98 11.59
N GLY A 926 11.89 -73.26 11.97
CA GLY A 926 11.49 -73.73 13.31
C GLY A 926 9.97 -73.80 13.52
N LEU A 927 9.18 -73.74 12.44
CA LEU A 927 7.71 -73.74 12.49
C LEU A 927 7.14 -75.13 12.18
N THR A 928 6.14 -75.54 12.96
CA THR A 928 5.42 -76.79 12.72
C THR A 928 4.43 -76.61 11.57
N PHE A 929 3.95 -77.72 10.99
CA PHE A 929 2.93 -77.66 9.94
C PHE A 929 1.64 -76.93 10.41
N LEU A 930 1.27 -77.10 11.69
CA LEU A 930 0.12 -76.39 12.28
C LEU A 930 0.40 -74.89 12.48
N ASP A 931 1.65 -74.49 12.73
CA ASP A 931 2.03 -73.07 12.82
C ASP A 931 1.88 -72.36 11.47
N HIS A 932 2.23 -73.02 10.36
CA HIS A 932 2.01 -72.48 9.02
C HIS A 932 0.53 -72.28 8.71
N PHE A 933 -0.31 -73.22 9.15
CA PHE A 933 -1.76 -73.10 8.97
C PHE A 933 -2.37 -72.00 9.83
N ARG A 934 -1.91 -71.85 11.09
CA ARG A 934 -2.27 -70.72 11.94
C ARG A 934 -1.87 -69.39 11.28
N LEU A 935 -0.63 -69.26 10.80
CA LEU A 935 -0.15 -68.07 10.11
C LEU A 935 -0.96 -67.77 8.84
N LEU A 936 -1.37 -68.80 8.09
CA LEU A 936 -2.24 -68.66 6.93
C LEU A 936 -3.61 -68.07 7.32
N ILE A 937 -4.23 -68.59 8.38
CA ILE A 937 -5.50 -68.09 8.92
C ILE A 937 -5.34 -66.64 9.42
N THR A 938 -4.24 -66.34 10.13
CA THR A 938 -3.93 -64.98 10.57
C THR A 938 -3.76 -64.02 9.40
N GLN A 939 -3.06 -64.41 8.32
CA GLN A 939 -2.89 -63.59 7.12
C GLN A 939 -4.22 -63.34 6.39
N ILE A 940 -5.10 -64.34 6.34
CA ILE A 940 -6.46 -64.20 5.80
C ILE A 940 -7.23 -63.17 6.64
N GLY A 941 -7.18 -63.29 7.97
CA GLY A 941 -7.88 -62.34 8.84
C GLY A 941 -7.27 -60.94 8.89
N ASN A 942 -5.96 -60.79 8.72
CA ASN A 942 -5.30 -59.49 8.54
C ASN A 942 -5.78 -58.80 7.26
N ALA A 943 -5.98 -59.56 6.17
CA ALA A 943 -6.56 -59.03 4.94
C ALA A 943 -8.01 -58.56 5.15
N MET A 944 -8.82 -59.32 5.89
CA MET A 944 -10.19 -58.91 6.26
C MET A 944 -10.19 -57.70 7.20
N GLY A 945 -9.24 -57.61 8.13
CA GLY A 945 -9.03 -56.46 9.00
C GLY A 945 -8.62 -55.20 8.23
N TYR A 946 -7.88 -55.36 7.13
CA TYR A 946 -7.52 -54.26 6.25
C TYR A 946 -8.73 -53.74 5.46
N VAL A 947 -9.57 -54.63 4.91
CA VAL A 947 -10.85 -54.24 4.29
C VAL A 947 -11.75 -53.51 5.28
N ARG A 948 -11.79 -53.96 6.54
CA ARG A 948 -12.49 -53.25 7.63
C ARG A 948 -11.97 -51.83 7.81
N MET A 949 -10.65 -51.67 7.83
CA MET A 949 -10.01 -50.37 8.02
C MET A 949 -10.22 -49.43 6.83
N ILE A 950 -10.19 -49.94 5.60
CA ILE A 950 -10.55 -49.18 4.38
C ILE A 950 -11.98 -48.68 4.47
N ARG A 951 -12.92 -49.54 4.87
CA ARG A 951 -14.31 -49.15 5.12
C ARG A 951 -14.42 -48.04 6.17
N SER A 952 -13.81 -48.22 7.34
CA SER A 952 -13.84 -47.22 8.41
C SER A 952 -13.19 -45.89 8.00
N GLY A 953 -12.09 -45.94 7.24
CA GLY A 953 -11.41 -44.76 6.72
C GLY A 953 -12.23 -44.01 5.67
N GLY A 954 -12.92 -44.74 4.79
CA GLY A 954 -13.88 -44.18 3.84
C GLY A 954 -15.05 -43.48 4.55
N LEU A 955 -15.66 -44.14 5.53
CA LEU A 955 -16.75 -43.55 6.33
C LEU A 955 -16.30 -42.29 7.06
N ASN A 956 -15.10 -42.27 7.64
CA ASN A 956 -14.56 -41.09 8.32
C ASN A 956 -14.31 -39.91 7.36
N CYS A 957 -13.85 -40.20 6.13
CA CYS A 957 -13.68 -39.21 5.08
C CYS A 957 -15.04 -38.62 4.65
N CYS A 958 -16.01 -39.47 4.36
CA CYS A 958 -17.36 -39.05 3.94
C CYS A 958 -18.11 -38.32 5.07
N SER A 959 -18.01 -38.78 6.32
CA SER A 959 -18.67 -38.17 7.48
C SER A 959 -18.21 -36.73 7.72
N SER A 960 -16.94 -36.42 7.47
CA SER A 960 -16.42 -35.05 7.57
C SER A 960 -17.04 -34.12 6.52
N ALA A 961 -17.30 -34.62 5.31
CA ALA A 961 -17.92 -33.86 4.22
C ALA A 961 -19.45 -33.72 4.40
N ILE A 962 -20.09 -34.74 5.00
CA ILE A 962 -21.55 -34.84 5.15
C ILE A 962 -22.07 -34.13 6.42
N ARG A 963 -21.20 -33.69 7.34
CA ARG A 963 -21.59 -33.06 8.61
C ARG A 963 -22.56 -31.86 8.48
N PHE A 964 -22.64 -31.25 7.30
CA PHE A 964 -23.50 -30.11 7.00
C PHE A 964 -24.85 -30.49 6.38
N VAL A 965 -25.10 -31.78 6.12
CA VAL A 965 -26.37 -32.31 5.63
C VAL A 965 -27.21 -32.75 6.83
N PRO A 966 -28.39 -32.13 7.08
CA PRO A 966 -29.18 -32.38 8.30
C PRO A 966 -29.81 -33.78 8.35
N ASP A 967 -30.32 -34.25 7.20
CA ASP A 967 -30.98 -35.55 7.05
C ASP A 967 -30.46 -36.22 5.77
N LEU A 968 -30.08 -37.50 5.87
CA LEU A 968 -29.57 -38.30 4.75
C LEU A 968 -30.67 -39.08 4.04
N GLU A 969 -31.85 -39.20 4.66
CA GLU A 969 -33.01 -39.90 4.12
C GLU A 969 -33.90 -38.95 3.30
N ASP A 970 -33.95 -37.67 3.66
CA ASP A 970 -34.73 -36.63 2.98
C ASP A 970 -33.88 -35.39 2.65
N ILE A 971 -33.31 -35.36 1.44
CA ILE A 971 -32.49 -34.25 0.94
C ILE A 971 -33.31 -33.45 -0.08
N PRO A 972 -33.63 -32.17 0.19
CA PRO A 972 -34.39 -31.35 -0.75
C PRO A 972 -33.56 -31.05 -2.00
N ALA A 973 -34.21 -31.08 -3.18
CA ALA A 973 -33.58 -30.70 -4.44
C ALA A 973 -33.37 -29.17 -4.51
N PHE A 974 -32.12 -28.73 -4.39
CA PHE A 974 -31.77 -27.31 -4.38
C PHE A 974 -32.00 -26.64 -5.74
N GLU A 975 -31.87 -27.37 -6.85
CA GLU A 975 -32.18 -26.90 -8.20
C GLU A 975 -33.65 -26.45 -8.32
N GLU A 976 -34.58 -27.25 -7.80
CA GLU A 976 -36.00 -26.93 -7.82
C GLU A 976 -36.34 -25.72 -6.95
N LEU A 977 -35.71 -25.61 -5.78
CA LEU A 977 -35.94 -24.49 -4.86
C LEU A 977 -35.40 -23.17 -5.44
N ALA A 978 -34.20 -23.20 -6.04
CA ALA A 978 -33.61 -22.03 -6.69
C ALA A 978 -34.43 -21.58 -7.91
N SER A 979 -34.97 -22.53 -8.67
CA SER A 979 -35.83 -22.26 -9.83
C SER A 979 -37.20 -21.70 -9.41
N LYS A 980 -37.83 -22.28 -8.36
CA LYS A 980 -39.11 -21.79 -7.81
C LYS A 980 -38.97 -20.39 -7.18
N ALA A 981 -37.80 -20.05 -6.64
CA ALA A 981 -37.51 -18.74 -6.07
C ALA A 981 -37.15 -17.66 -7.12
N GLY A 982 -37.07 -18.00 -8.41
CA GLY A 982 -36.76 -17.05 -9.48
C GLY A 982 -35.33 -16.51 -9.45
N LEU A 983 -34.37 -17.29 -8.93
CA LEU A 983 -32.96 -16.89 -8.84
C LEU A 983 -32.27 -16.95 -10.22
N SER A 984 -31.10 -16.33 -10.32
CA SER A 984 -30.35 -16.25 -11.59
C SER A 984 -29.97 -17.64 -12.14
N GLN A 985 -29.79 -17.75 -13.46
CA GLN A 985 -29.38 -19.00 -14.11
C GLN A 985 -28.06 -19.56 -13.56
N GLY A 986 -27.13 -18.67 -13.17
CA GLY A 986 -25.88 -19.07 -12.52
C GLY A 986 -26.12 -19.74 -11.16
N THR A 987 -27.09 -19.24 -10.39
CA THR A 987 -27.50 -19.83 -9.10
C THR A 987 -28.18 -21.18 -9.28
N VAL A 988 -29.03 -21.34 -10.29
CA VAL A 988 -29.68 -22.63 -10.62
C VAL A 988 -28.63 -23.67 -11.02
N THR A 989 -27.64 -23.28 -11.83
CA THR A 989 -26.55 -24.17 -12.23
C THR A 989 -25.68 -24.59 -11.04
N ALA A 990 -25.39 -23.67 -10.12
CA ALA A 990 -24.65 -23.97 -8.89
C ALA A 990 -25.46 -24.91 -7.96
N ALA A 991 -26.78 -24.71 -7.87
CA ALA A 991 -27.67 -25.58 -7.11
C ALA A 991 -27.71 -27.00 -7.70
N GLN A 992 -27.75 -27.13 -9.02
CA GLN A 992 -27.66 -28.43 -9.70
C GLN A 992 -26.34 -29.15 -9.42
N GLN A 993 -25.21 -28.44 -9.42
CA GLN A 993 -23.90 -29.01 -9.08
C GLN A 993 -23.83 -29.44 -7.61
N LEU A 994 -24.46 -28.68 -6.71
CA LEU A 994 -24.59 -29.03 -5.31
C LEU A 994 -25.41 -30.31 -5.15
N ASP A 995 -26.57 -30.41 -5.80
CA ASP A 995 -27.42 -31.61 -5.79
C ASP A 995 -26.65 -32.85 -6.26
N GLN A 996 -25.90 -32.75 -7.35
CA GLN A 996 -25.04 -33.84 -7.85
C GLN A 996 -23.95 -34.24 -6.85
N THR A 997 -23.31 -33.25 -6.20
CA THR A 997 -22.24 -33.50 -5.24
C THR A 997 -22.79 -34.16 -3.98
N VAL A 998 -23.92 -33.69 -3.46
CA VAL A 998 -24.61 -34.27 -2.30
C VAL A 998 -25.08 -35.69 -2.61
N ALA A 999 -25.71 -35.92 -3.77
CA ALA A 999 -26.09 -37.25 -4.21
C ALA A 999 -24.89 -38.20 -4.31
N GLY A 1000 -23.75 -37.71 -4.81
CA GLY A 1000 -22.49 -38.46 -4.86
C GLY A 1000 -21.95 -38.81 -3.48
N LEU A 1001 -22.01 -37.89 -2.51
CA LEU A 1001 -21.59 -38.13 -1.13
C LEU A 1001 -22.47 -39.17 -0.43
N VAL A 1002 -23.79 -39.09 -0.61
CA VAL A 1002 -24.77 -40.03 -0.05
C VAL A 1002 -24.57 -41.44 -0.62
N LYS A 1003 -24.40 -41.54 -1.95
CA LYS A 1003 -24.11 -42.82 -2.61
C LYS A 1003 -22.81 -43.45 -2.12
N ASN A 1004 -21.75 -42.67 -1.97
CA ASN A 1004 -20.47 -43.17 -1.45
C ASN A 1004 -20.55 -43.55 0.04
N TYR A 1005 -21.44 -42.91 0.81
CA TYR A 1005 -21.71 -43.26 2.21
C TYR A 1005 -22.43 -44.60 2.33
N SER A 1006 -23.39 -44.90 1.44
CA SER A 1006 -24.17 -46.15 1.44
C SER A 1006 -23.45 -47.34 0.79
N GLU A 1007 -22.66 -47.16 -0.27
CA GLU A 1007 -21.90 -48.26 -0.92
C GLU A 1007 -20.81 -48.87 -0.02
N GLY A 1008 -20.38 -48.17 1.03
CA GLY A 1008 -19.32 -48.61 1.94
C GLY A 1008 -19.70 -49.72 2.94
N THR A 1009 -20.97 -50.16 3.02
CA THR A 1009 -21.44 -51.01 4.12
C THR A 1009 -21.30 -52.53 3.91
N ASP A 1010 -21.14 -53.03 2.68
CA ASP A 1010 -21.35 -54.47 2.39
C ASP A 1010 -20.14 -55.26 1.85
N TYR A 1011 -18.91 -54.73 1.93
CA TYR A 1011 -17.72 -55.43 1.43
C TYR A 1011 -17.50 -56.83 2.05
N PHE A 1012 -17.91 -57.06 3.30
CA PHE A 1012 -17.80 -58.36 3.94
C PHE A 1012 -18.77 -59.40 3.36
N ALA A 1013 -20.02 -59.01 3.13
CA ALA A 1013 -21.03 -59.89 2.52
C ALA A 1013 -20.59 -60.29 1.11
N MET A 1014 -20.17 -59.31 0.30
CA MET A 1014 -19.63 -59.54 -1.04
C MET A 1014 -18.46 -60.54 -1.03
N LEU A 1015 -17.47 -60.37 -0.15
CA LEU A 1015 -16.33 -61.29 -0.07
C LEU A 1015 -16.70 -62.67 0.48
N VAL A 1016 -17.76 -62.82 1.25
CA VAL A 1016 -18.27 -64.14 1.66
C VAL A 1016 -18.98 -64.81 0.48
N ASP A 1017 -19.90 -64.12 -0.18
CA ASP A 1017 -20.76 -64.69 -1.22
C ASP A 1017 -19.99 -65.13 -2.46
N VAL A 1018 -19.00 -64.34 -2.89
CA VAL A 1018 -18.17 -64.65 -4.07
C VAL A 1018 -17.40 -65.96 -3.88
N PHE A 1019 -16.91 -66.25 -2.67
CA PHE A 1019 -16.20 -67.52 -2.40
C PHE A 1019 -17.14 -68.65 -1.95
N ALA A 1020 -18.27 -68.34 -1.30
CA ALA A 1020 -19.16 -69.35 -0.70
C ALA A 1020 -19.64 -70.40 -1.72
N LYS A 1021 -19.98 -69.98 -2.95
CA LYS A 1021 -20.48 -70.88 -4.00
C LYS A 1021 -19.46 -71.97 -4.37
N GLU A 1022 -18.19 -71.61 -4.53
CA GLU A 1022 -17.12 -72.53 -4.92
C GLU A 1022 -16.67 -73.44 -3.75
N PHE A 1023 -16.55 -72.88 -2.55
CA PHE A 1023 -16.03 -73.61 -1.39
C PHE A 1023 -17.05 -74.58 -0.77
N ARG A 1024 -18.34 -74.38 -1.06
CA ARG A 1024 -19.44 -75.27 -0.62
C ARG A 1024 -19.84 -76.31 -1.68
N ASP A 1025 -19.20 -76.33 -2.84
CA ASP A 1025 -19.42 -77.36 -3.86
C ASP A 1025 -19.04 -78.76 -3.33
N LYS A 1026 -19.74 -79.80 -3.80
CA LYS A 1026 -19.50 -81.22 -3.47
C LYS A 1026 -18.06 -81.65 -3.80
N LYS A 1027 -17.40 -81.01 -4.76
CA LYS A 1027 -15.98 -81.26 -5.10
C LYS A 1027 -15.02 -80.96 -3.94
N ASN A 1028 -15.38 -80.03 -3.05
CA ASN A 1028 -14.57 -79.61 -1.91
C ASN A 1028 -15.02 -80.26 -0.59
N ALA A 1029 -15.38 -81.55 -0.62
CA ALA A 1029 -15.89 -82.27 0.55
C ALA A 1029 -14.90 -82.34 1.73
N HIS A 1030 -13.59 -82.26 1.47
CA HIS A 1030 -12.54 -82.24 2.50
C HIS A 1030 -12.65 -81.04 3.44
N LEU A 1031 -13.26 -79.94 2.99
CA LEU A 1031 -13.43 -78.73 3.80
C LEU A 1031 -14.56 -78.82 4.82
N ARG A 1032 -15.44 -79.83 4.75
CA ARG A 1032 -16.59 -79.99 5.67
C ARG A 1032 -16.21 -80.19 7.14
N ASN A 1033 -14.98 -80.62 7.41
CA ASN A 1033 -14.50 -80.93 8.76
C ASN A 1033 -13.57 -79.85 9.34
N VAL A 1034 -13.51 -78.65 8.75
CA VAL A 1034 -12.63 -77.56 9.21
C VAL A 1034 -12.93 -77.15 10.66
N HIS A 1035 -14.19 -77.09 11.09
CA HIS A 1035 -14.55 -76.79 12.49
C HIS A 1035 -13.89 -77.72 13.54
N VAL A 1036 -13.53 -78.95 13.16
CA VAL A 1036 -12.90 -79.95 14.05
C VAL A 1036 -11.41 -79.64 14.30
N ILE A 1037 -10.73 -78.94 13.38
CA ILE A 1037 -9.32 -78.54 13.56
C ILE A 1037 -9.16 -77.29 14.43
N VAL A 1038 -10.24 -76.49 14.56
CA VAL A 1038 -10.23 -75.20 15.27
C VAL A 1038 -9.77 -75.36 16.73
N PRO A 1039 -10.25 -76.33 17.54
CA PRO A 1039 -9.73 -76.58 18.88
C PRO A 1039 -8.20 -76.67 18.95
N ALA A 1040 -7.57 -77.50 18.12
CA ALA A 1040 -6.11 -77.66 18.10
C ALA A 1040 -5.38 -76.38 17.65
N LEU A 1041 -5.96 -75.63 16.71
CA LEU A 1041 -5.44 -74.34 16.27
C LEU A 1041 -5.50 -73.27 17.37
N THR A 1042 -6.57 -73.24 18.17
CA THR A 1042 -6.66 -72.30 19.30
C THR A 1042 -5.64 -72.60 20.39
N VAL A 1043 -5.32 -73.88 20.64
CA VAL A 1043 -4.23 -74.27 21.55
C VAL A 1043 -2.89 -73.78 21.00
N ASN A 1044 -2.60 -74.04 19.73
CA ASN A 1044 -1.38 -73.58 19.07
C ASN A 1044 -1.23 -72.04 19.09
N PHE A 1045 -2.33 -71.31 18.85
CA PHE A 1045 -2.33 -69.85 18.90
C PHE A 1045 -2.07 -69.31 20.32
N VAL A 1046 -2.72 -69.86 21.35
CA VAL A 1046 -2.52 -69.41 22.73
C VAL A 1046 -1.09 -69.69 23.20
N GLU A 1047 -0.53 -70.86 22.87
CA GLU A 1047 0.88 -71.17 23.15
C GLU A 1047 1.82 -70.12 22.53
N HIS A 1048 1.59 -69.76 21.26
CA HIS A 1048 2.36 -68.72 20.58
C HIS A 1048 2.18 -67.34 21.21
N MET A 1049 0.94 -66.91 21.53
CA MET A 1049 0.69 -65.60 22.11
C MET A 1049 1.31 -65.43 23.49
N VAL A 1050 1.29 -66.49 24.31
CA VAL A 1050 2.01 -66.51 25.59
C VAL A 1050 3.52 -66.30 25.36
N GLN A 1051 4.12 -67.02 24.41
CA GLN A 1051 5.54 -66.87 24.06
C GLN A 1051 5.88 -65.48 23.51
N CYS A 1052 5.04 -64.90 22.66
CA CYS A 1052 5.21 -63.54 22.15
C CYS A 1052 5.16 -62.48 23.26
N LYS A 1053 4.21 -62.63 24.20
CA LYS A 1053 4.10 -61.74 25.37
C LYS A 1053 5.30 -61.88 26.32
N ASP A 1054 5.88 -63.07 26.46
CA ASP A 1054 7.11 -63.26 27.24
C ASP A 1054 8.32 -62.55 26.63
N ARG A 1055 8.38 -62.46 25.31
CA ARG A 1055 9.47 -61.78 24.60
C ARG A 1055 9.42 -60.25 24.74
N LEU A 1056 8.27 -59.66 25.07
CA LEU A 1056 8.15 -58.20 25.32
C LEU A 1056 9.05 -57.73 26.47
N ASN A 1057 9.25 -58.59 27.46
CA ASN A 1057 10.04 -58.30 28.66
C ASN A 1057 11.53 -58.67 28.51
N LYS A 1058 11.97 -59.18 27.35
CA LYS A 1058 13.36 -59.58 27.09
C LYS A 1058 14.12 -58.49 26.30
N LYS A 1059 15.46 -58.45 26.45
CA LYS A 1059 16.33 -57.50 25.71
C LYS A 1059 16.26 -57.67 24.18
N ASN A 1060 16.10 -58.91 23.69
CA ASN A 1060 15.83 -59.16 22.28
C ASN A 1060 14.31 -59.25 22.05
N LYS A 1061 13.75 -58.21 21.40
CA LYS A 1061 12.32 -58.05 21.15
C LYS A 1061 11.87 -58.60 19.78
N THR A 1062 12.74 -59.29 19.03
CA THR A 1062 12.37 -59.89 17.74
C THR A 1062 11.28 -60.96 17.93
N GLY A 1063 10.12 -60.75 17.30
CA GLY A 1063 8.96 -61.62 17.44
C GLY A 1063 8.15 -61.42 18.73
N ALA A 1064 8.33 -60.28 19.42
CA ALA A 1064 7.46 -59.88 20.52
C ALA A 1064 6.17 -59.22 19.98
N ALA A 1065 5.03 -59.60 20.53
CA ALA A 1065 3.72 -59.12 20.10
C ALA A 1065 2.76 -59.08 21.29
N PHE A 1066 1.93 -58.05 21.37
CA PHE A 1066 0.94 -57.89 22.45
C PHE A 1066 -0.49 -58.31 22.05
N SER A 1067 -0.83 -58.26 20.76
CA SER A 1067 -2.11 -58.68 20.16
C SER A 1067 -1.87 -59.18 18.73
N ASP A 1068 -2.68 -60.15 18.29
CA ASP A 1068 -2.69 -60.71 16.94
C ASP A 1068 -4.11 -61.20 16.61
N ASP A 1069 -5.06 -60.27 16.57
CA ASP A 1069 -6.48 -60.57 16.41
C ASP A 1069 -6.84 -60.97 14.97
N GLY A 1070 -5.88 -60.86 14.04
CA GLY A 1070 -5.98 -61.39 12.68
C GLY A 1070 -6.32 -62.87 12.67
N PHE A 1071 -5.84 -63.66 13.64
CA PHE A 1071 -6.20 -65.07 13.75
C PHE A 1071 -7.70 -65.26 14.06
N ALA A 1072 -8.25 -64.50 15.02
CA ALA A 1072 -9.65 -64.57 15.38
C ALA A 1072 -10.57 -64.11 14.23
N MET A 1073 -10.19 -63.02 13.55
CA MET A 1073 -10.91 -62.52 12.37
C MET A 1073 -10.89 -63.52 11.20
N GLY A 1074 -9.75 -64.19 10.99
CA GLY A 1074 -9.59 -65.22 9.97
C GLY A 1074 -10.43 -66.46 10.25
N LEU A 1075 -10.44 -66.95 11.50
CA LEU A 1075 -11.29 -68.07 11.92
C LEU A 1075 -12.78 -67.75 11.74
N ALA A 1076 -13.22 -66.57 12.17
CA ALA A 1076 -14.62 -66.15 12.01
C ALA A 1076 -15.03 -66.12 10.53
N TYR A 1077 -14.17 -65.57 9.66
CA TYR A 1077 -14.42 -65.52 8.22
C TYR A 1077 -14.47 -66.92 7.60
N VAL A 1078 -13.52 -67.81 7.91
CA VAL A 1078 -13.49 -69.19 7.38
C VAL A 1078 -14.72 -69.99 7.84
N LEU A 1079 -15.09 -69.90 9.13
CA LEU A 1079 -16.26 -70.60 9.67
C LEU A 1079 -17.58 -70.12 9.05
N LYS A 1080 -17.69 -68.81 8.74
CA LYS A 1080 -18.84 -68.28 8.00
C LYS A 1080 -18.81 -68.72 6.54
N LEU A 1081 -17.66 -68.62 5.87
CA LEU A 1081 -17.48 -68.97 4.46
C LEU A 1081 -17.92 -70.42 4.19
N LEU A 1082 -17.52 -71.34 5.06
CA LEU A 1082 -17.84 -72.77 4.94
C LEU A 1082 -19.19 -73.18 5.56
N ASP A 1083 -19.92 -72.23 6.17
CA ASP A 1083 -21.17 -72.45 6.91
C ASP A 1083 -21.05 -73.48 8.05
N GLN A 1084 -19.94 -73.46 8.80
CA GLN A 1084 -19.65 -74.43 9.88
C GLN A 1084 -19.73 -73.83 11.29
N SER A 1085 -20.40 -72.68 11.41
CA SER A 1085 -20.50 -71.96 12.69
C SER A 1085 -21.28 -72.74 13.74
N ARG A 1086 -22.37 -73.41 13.34
CA ARG A 1086 -23.23 -74.19 14.26
C ARG A 1086 -22.53 -75.45 14.73
N GLU A 1087 -21.83 -76.11 13.82
CA GLU A 1087 -21.04 -77.30 14.06
C GLU A 1087 -19.89 -77.00 15.02
N PHE A 1088 -19.22 -75.85 14.88
CA PHE A 1088 -18.23 -75.40 15.85
C PHE A 1088 -18.84 -75.12 17.23
N ASP A 1089 -19.98 -74.42 17.28
CA ASP A 1089 -20.66 -74.09 18.54
C ASP A 1089 -21.10 -75.37 19.30
N SER A 1090 -21.47 -76.44 18.56
CA SER A 1090 -21.82 -77.75 19.13
C SER A 1090 -20.68 -78.43 19.88
N LEU A 1091 -19.42 -78.10 19.58
CA LEU A 1091 -18.24 -78.64 20.28
C LEU A 1091 -18.11 -78.14 21.72
N HIS A 1092 -18.79 -77.03 22.07
CA HIS A 1092 -18.67 -76.34 23.36
C HIS A 1092 -17.21 -76.13 23.81
N TRP A 1093 -16.32 -75.87 22.86
CA TRP A 1093 -14.86 -75.89 23.04
C TRP A 1093 -14.36 -74.96 24.14
N PHE A 1094 -14.74 -73.67 24.13
CA PHE A 1094 -14.28 -72.72 25.14
C PHE A 1094 -14.79 -73.05 26.55
N ARG A 1095 -15.98 -73.65 26.69
CA ARG A 1095 -16.47 -74.17 27.98
C ARG A 1095 -15.62 -75.35 28.46
N SER A 1096 -15.23 -76.25 27.55
CA SER A 1096 -14.30 -77.35 27.83
C SER A 1096 -12.94 -76.84 28.34
N VAL A 1097 -12.38 -75.82 27.68
CA VAL A 1097 -11.12 -75.17 28.07
C VAL A 1097 -11.23 -74.53 29.45
N GLN A 1098 -12.31 -73.77 29.70
CA GLN A 1098 -12.56 -73.13 30.99
C GLN A 1098 -12.66 -74.17 32.12
N ARG A 1099 -13.34 -75.29 31.88
CA ARG A 1099 -13.43 -76.39 32.85
C ARG A 1099 -12.06 -77.03 33.09
N HIS A 1100 -11.31 -77.36 32.03
CA HIS A 1100 -9.99 -78.00 32.16
C HIS A 1100 -9.01 -77.15 32.99
N TYR A 1101 -8.83 -75.87 32.65
CA TYR A 1101 -7.97 -74.98 33.43
C TYR A 1101 -8.57 -74.61 34.79
N GLY A 1102 -9.90 -74.58 34.94
CA GLY A 1102 -10.56 -74.41 36.24
C GLY A 1102 -10.24 -75.56 37.20
N THR A 1103 -10.30 -76.80 36.73
CA THR A 1103 -9.92 -78.00 37.48
C THR A 1103 -8.42 -78.00 37.82
N LEU A 1104 -7.54 -77.67 36.86
CA LEU A 1104 -6.10 -77.58 37.11
C LEU A 1104 -5.74 -76.49 38.13
N LYS A 1105 -6.41 -75.32 38.07
CA LYS A 1105 -6.24 -74.25 39.07
C LYS A 1105 -6.73 -74.69 40.45
N ALA A 1106 -7.87 -75.37 40.53
CA ALA A 1106 -8.39 -75.89 41.80
C ALA A 1106 -7.46 -76.95 42.41
N GLN A 1107 -6.90 -77.84 41.59
CA GLN A 1107 -5.90 -78.82 42.01
C GLN A 1107 -4.59 -78.15 42.48
N ALA A 1108 -4.07 -77.18 41.72
CA ALA A 1108 -2.88 -76.42 42.11
C ALA A 1108 -3.10 -75.60 43.39
N LYS A 1109 -4.29 -75.01 43.57
CA LYS A 1109 -4.67 -74.26 44.77
C LYS A 1109 -4.83 -75.17 45.99
N GLN A 1110 -5.48 -76.33 45.85
CA GLN A 1110 -5.54 -77.34 46.91
C GLN A 1110 -4.14 -77.88 47.28
N GLN A 1111 -3.23 -78.03 46.32
CA GLN A 1111 -1.83 -78.42 46.59
C GLN A 1111 -1.05 -77.30 47.29
N LEU A 1112 -1.28 -76.04 46.93
CA LEU A 1112 -0.69 -74.86 47.58
C LEU A 1112 -1.20 -74.70 49.02
N ASP A 1113 -2.50 -74.90 49.25
CA ASP A 1113 -3.12 -74.82 50.58
C ASP A 1113 -2.69 -75.97 51.50
N LYS A 1114 -2.37 -77.16 50.93
CA LYS A 1114 -1.81 -78.31 51.66
C LYS A 1114 -0.31 -78.18 51.95
N ALA A 1115 0.43 -77.41 51.15
CA ALA A 1115 1.83 -77.11 51.38
C ALA A 1115 1.96 -76.04 52.46
N GLY A 1116 1.84 -76.43 53.74
CA GLY A 1116 2.09 -75.56 54.90
C GLY A 1116 3.49 -74.92 54.88
N ARG A 1117 3.72 -73.94 55.77
CA ARG A 1117 4.88 -73.00 55.88
C ARG A 1117 6.32 -73.56 55.77
N SER A 1118 6.53 -74.87 55.61
CA SER A 1118 7.84 -75.52 55.69
C SER A 1118 8.58 -75.71 54.35
N ASP A 1119 7.99 -75.43 53.18
CA ASP A 1119 8.66 -75.64 51.90
C ASP A 1119 8.48 -74.48 50.90
N GLU A 1120 9.34 -73.47 51.04
CA GLU A 1120 9.31 -72.22 50.28
C GLU A 1120 9.54 -72.43 48.77
N LYS A 1121 10.37 -73.41 48.38
CA LYS A 1121 10.62 -73.74 46.96
C LYS A 1121 9.42 -74.40 46.31
N LEU A 1122 8.72 -75.28 47.03
CA LEU A 1122 7.49 -75.90 46.54
C LEU A 1122 6.36 -74.87 46.41
N GLN A 1123 6.21 -73.96 47.39
CA GLN A 1123 5.25 -72.84 47.31
C GLN A 1123 5.54 -71.90 46.15
N GLN A 1124 6.81 -71.52 45.92
CA GLN A 1124 7.20 -70.72 44.75
C GLN A 1124 6.87 -71.45 43.44
N THR A 1125 7.16 -72.75 43.34
CA THR A 1125 6.88 -73.55 42.14
C THR A 1125 5.38 -73.69 41.87
N LEU A 1126 4.57 -73.94 42.90
CA LEU A 1126 3.12 -74.04 42.80
C LEU A 1126 2.48 -72.67 42.48
N THR A 1127 3.00 -71.59 43.04
CA THR A 1127 2.56 -70.21 42.72
C THR A 1127 2.87 -69.84 41.27
N LEU A 1128 4.06 -70.20 40.77
CA LEU A 1128 4.43 -70.03 39.36
C LEU A 1128 3.56 -70.89 38.43
N THR A 1129 3.21 -72.11 38.84
CA THR A 1129 2.33 -73.02 38.09
C THR A 1129 0.90 -72.49 38.03
N LEU A 1130 0.37 -71.99 39.15
CA LEU A 1130 -0.94 -71.35 39.24
C LEU A 1130 -0.99 -70.08 38.37
N SER A 1131 0.03 -69.23 38.46
CA SER A 1131 0.19 -68.05 37.59
C SER A 1131 0.25 -68.41 36.10
N ARG A 1132 0.96 -69.50 35.75
CA ARG A 1132 1.00 -70.02 34.37
C ARG A 1132 -0.39 -70.48 33.91
N HIS A 1133 -1.11 -71.27 34.69
CA HIS A 1133 -2.47 -71.69 34.33
C HIS A 1133 -3.46 -70.52 34.25
N GLU A 1134 -3.33 -69.52 35.11
CA GLU A 1134 -4.09 -68.27 35.03
C GLU A 1134 -3.82 -67.52 33.74
N ARG A 1135 -2.55 -67.41 33.33
CA ARG A 1135 -2.18 -66.76 32.08
C ARG A 1135 -2.77 -67.44 30.86
N TYR A 1136 -2.63 -68.77 30.74
CA TYR A 1136 -3.22 -69.52 29.62
C TYR A 1136 -4.75 -69.39 29.60
N SER A 1137 -5.41 -69.52 30.75
CA SER A 1137 -6.85 -69.33 30.89
C SER A 1137 -7.29 -67.91 30.49
N ARG A 1138 -6.51 -66.88 30.80
CA ARG A 1138 -6.78 -65.49 30.39
C ARG A 1138 -6.62 -65.31 28.88
N GLU A 1139 -5.58 -65.86 28.27
CA GLU A 1139 -5.38 -65.79 26.81
C GLU A 1139 -6.48 -66.51 26.03
N PHE A 1140 -6.96 -67.66 26.51
CA PHE A 1140 -8.12 -68.33 25.92
C PHE A 1140 -9.40 -67.50 26.05
N ALA A 1141 -9.62 -66.82 27.19
CA ALA A 1141 -10.76 -65.92 27.36
C ALA A 1141 -10.69 -64.71 26.42
N LEU A 1142 -9.49 -64.14 26.21
CA LEU A 1142 -9.28 -63.06 25.24
C LEU A 1142 -9.54 -63.52 23.81
N LEU A 1143 -9.12 -64.73 23.44
CA LEU A 1143 -9.40 -65.32 22.13
C LEU A 1143 -10.91 -65.56 21.92
N ASP A 1144 -11.62 -66.06 22.93
CA ASP A 1144 -13.06 -66.29 22.87
C ASP A 1144 -13.83 -64.97 22.67
N GLN A 1145 -13.46 -63.93 23.42
CA GLN A 1145 -14.00 -62.59 23.23
C GLN A 1145 -13.67 -62.03 21.84
N GLY A 1146 -12.42 -62.16 21.39
CA GLY A 1146 -11.99 -61.71 20.06
C GLY A 1146 -12.71 -62.42 18.92
N LEU A 1147 -12.91 -63.73 19.03
CA LEU A 1147 -13.65 -64.54 18.04
C LEU A 1147 -15.14 -64.20 18.05
N THR A 1148 -15.73 -64.01 19.22
CA THR A 1148 -17.14 -63.59 19.35
C THR A 1148 -17.36 -62.23 18.69
N SER A 1149 -16.49 -61.26 18.99
CA SER A 1149 -16.50 -59.94 18.35
C SER A 1149 -16.31 -60.02 16.83
N ALA A 1150 -15.38 -60.87 16.37
CA ALA A 1150 -15.14 -61.07 14.93
C ALA A 1150 -16.35 -61.68 14.21
N ARG A 1151 -17.08 -62.60 14.85
CA ARG A 1151 -18.27 -63.23 14.25
C ARG A 1151 -19.43 -62.27 14.04
N ILE A 1152 -19.54 -61.18 14.81
CA ILE A 1152 -20.60 -60.17 14.65
C ILE A 1152 -20.55 -59.55 13.24
N PHE A 1153 -19.35 -59.31 12.69
CA PHE A 1153 -19.18 -58.73 11.35
C PHE A 1153 -19.76 -59.58 10.22
N PHE A 1154 -20.09 -60.85 10.49
CA PHE A 1154 -20.56 -61.81 9.49
C PHE A 1154 -21.98 -62.36 9.78
N ARG A 1155 -22.69 -61.82 10.79
CA ARG A 1155 -24.02 -62.32 11.23
C ARG A 1155 -25.22 -61.59 10.62
N ALA A 1156 -25.06 -60.36 10.14
CA ALA A 1156 -26.16 -59.51 9.71
C ALA A 1156 -26.70 -59.94 8.34
N GLU A 1157 -27.68 -60.87 8.27
CA GLU A 1157 -28.39 -61.10 7.00
C GLU A 1157 -29.73 -61.88 7.03
N LYS A 1158 -30.44 -62.05 8.17
CA LYS A 1158 -31.72 -62.81 8.13
C LYS A 1158 -32.93 -62.27 8.91
N GLU A 1159 -32.95 -60.99 9.27
CA GLU A 1159 -34.18 -60.34 9.76
C GLU A 1159 -34.44 -59.07 8.96
N GLY A 1160 -35.25 -59.20 7.92
CA GLY A 1160 -35.59 -58.12 7.00
C GLY A 1160 -36.53 -58.60 5.91
N GLY A 1161 -37.62 -59.26 6.30
CA GLY A 1161 -38.60 -59.77 5.35
C GLY A 1161 -39.75 -60.52 6.02
N GLY A 1162 -40.77 -59.78 6.47
CA GLY A 1162 -42.07 -60.34 6.79
C GLY A 1162 -42.79 -59.66 7.95
N GLY A 1163 -43.90 -58.97 7.65
CA GLY A 1163 -44.98 -58.73 8.60
C GLY A 1163 -45.22 -57.28 8.98
N GLY A 1164 -46.15 -56.62 8.27
CA GLY A 1164 -46.81 -55.41 8.76
C GLY A 1164 -47.86 -55.73 9.82
N GLY A 1165 -48.08 -54.76 10.71
CA GLY A 1165 -49.34 -54.54 11.44
C GLY A 1165 -49.50 -55.25 12.79
N SER A 1166 -49.36 -54.50 13.89
CA SER A 1166 -50.45 -54.11 14.80
C SER A 1166 -49.88 -53.63 16.14
N GLY A 1167 -50.40 -52.51 16.65
CA GLY A 1167 -49.96 -51.88 17.89
C GLY A 1167 -50.39 -52.61 19.16
N GLY A 1168 -49.78 -52.21 20.27
CA GLY A 1168 -50.14 -52.69 21.61
C GLY A 1168 -49.24 -52.11 22.69
N SER A 1169 -49.83 -51.27 23.51
CA SER A 1169 -49.30 -50.51 24.65
C SER A 1169 -48.71 -51.33 25.80
N GLY A 1170 -47.74 -50.71 26.51
CA GLY A 1170 -47.75 -50.64 27.98
C GLY A 1170 -46.69 -51.45 28.74
N GLY A 1171 -46.04 -50.79 29.70
CA GLY A 1171 -45.50 -51.43 30.91
C GLY A 1171 -44.03 -51.19 31.21
N ALA A 1172 -43.76 -50.22 32.08
CA ALA A 1172 -42.47 -49.91 32.69
C ALA A 1172 -41.89 -51.05 33.56
N GLY A 1173 -40.58 -51.01 33.82
CA GLY A 1173 -39.95 -51.84 34.85
C GLY A 1173 -38.42 -51.70 34.90
N ASP A 1174 -37.98 -50.82 35.79
CA ASP A 1174 -36.61 -50.55 36.27
C ASP A 1174 -35.62 -51.73 36.26
N SER A 1175 -34.34 -51.44 35.96
CA SER A 1175 -33.32 -51.26 37.02
C SER A 1175 -31.90 -51.28 36.46
N ALA A 1176 -31.12 -50.34 37.00
CA ALA A 1176 -29.76 -49.97 36.67
C ALA A 1176 -28.70 -51.05 37.00
N ALA A 1177 -27.55 -50.96 36.32
CA ALA A 1177 -26.25 -51.04 36.98
C ALA A 1177 -25.16 -50.42 36.10
N ALA A 1178 -24.66 -49.27 36.55
CA ALA A 1178 -23.54 -48.53 35.99
C ALA A 1178 -22.18 -49.12 36.41
N ALA A 1179 -21.15 -48.87 35.60
CA ALA A 1179 -19.74 -48.85 35.98
C ALA A 1179 -18.98 -47.94 34.97
N PRO A 1180 -17.84 -47.33 35.32
CA PRO A 1180 -17.79 -45.92 35.70
C PRO A 1180 -17.00 -45.06 34.70
N THR A 1181 -17.38 -43.78 34.68
CA THR A 1181 -16.60 -42.66 34.15
C THR A 1181 -15.52 -42.25 35.13
N SER A 1182 -14.29 -42.07 34.65
CA SER A 1182 -13.33 -41.13 35.22
C SER A 1182 -13.27 -39.93 34.27
N ALA A 1183 -13.72 -38.80 34.80
CA ALA A 1183 -13.89 -37.52 34.13
C ALA A 1183 -12.55 -36.85 33.78
N GLU A 1184 -12.57 -36.02 32.74
CA GLU A 1184 -12.21 -34.60 32.82
C GLU A 1184 -12.50 -33.94 31.47
N THR A 1185 -13.55 -33.11 31.42
CA THR A 1185 -13.58 -31.76 30.83
C THR A 1185 -15.00 -31.23 30.87
N ALA A 1186 -15.15 -30.14 31.60
CA ALA A 1186 -16.37 -29.36 31.76
C ALA A 1186 -16.48 -28.28 30.67
N GLU A 1187 -17.66 -27.66 30.66
CA GLU A 1187 -18.09 -26.48 29.89
C GLU A 1187 -18.57 -26.75 28.46
N ALA A 1188 -19.63 -26.10 27.96
CA ALA A 1188 -20.73 -25.34 28.53
C ALA A 1188 -21.74 -25.18 27.38
N THR A 1189 -23.02 -25.26 27.70
CA THR A 1189 -24.17 -25.02 26.82
C THR A 1189 -24.19 -23.58 26.26
N PRO A 1190 -24.57 -23.35 24.98
CA PRO A 1190 -25.18 -22.09 24.58
C PRO A 1190 -26.70 -22.21 24.71
N ALA A 1191 -27.27 -21.39 25.60
CA ALA A 1191 -28.70 -21.13 25.65
C ALA A 1191 -29.08 -20.18 24.50
N ALA A 1192 -30.13 -20.56 23.77
CA ALA A 1192 -30.79 -19.73 22.79
C ALA A 1192 -31.83 -18.84 23.47
N ALA A 1193 -31.86 -17.54 23.14
CA ALA A 1193 -33.08 -16.70 23.11
C ALA A 1193 -32.77 -15.32 22.50
N SER A 1194 -33.64 -14.92 21.56
CA SER A 1194 -33.86 -13.58 20.95
C SER A 1194 -32.70 -12.85 20.28
#